data_AF-A0A9P6JIA4-F1
#
_entry.id   AF-A0A9P6JIA4-F1
#
_cell.length_a   1.000
_cell.length_b   1.000
_cell.length_c   1.000
_cell.angle_alpha   90.00
_cell.angle_beta   90.00
_cell.angle_gamma   90.00
#
_symmetry.space_group_name_H-M   'P 1'
#
loop_
_entity.id
_entity.type
_entity.pdbx_description
1 polymer ?
#
loop_
_entity_poly.entity_id
_entity_poly.type
_entity_poly.pdbx_seq_one_letter_code
_entity_poly.pdbx_strand_id
1 'polypeptide(L)'
;MAQYLQYIFFYLQATSPCAMKALKSGPPTIFQHIRINAELINTPGLGSEDNVAFTAAQVNIAPIPVAYLLSVFIILRTYICLKDATLQEAMGDFGGEHCDAKDAPGYYTNMIAISDLPDSFDPGQFFILVPGVFFILDNFASITFSGLRTHGGTAPIAPLDYDPTLLEWAYRFVIVMYPPNGQTAGNQRYLLEALPNHQPFFIPPEMTRAEAPHHEDQGWCAHAAYLEDGHIITTQKRQLQFVSRALYSFCLYMIAQLPPKYQTQIDMDKFLQSFSALDQNGVQERVEKWEAGPGHCKASAIEAQAGASSAHLLSNCMETLNDIMEIDDAVAGSEGDGKSNGVVADSLVSQEPYRQVLKAKWEKYCVFVGGHIPYAVALTNGVAPLDEDDNGGVIRTGFDLNSDGKEEIEPHDGQGGRPAGTKKAQKRKSNTDGSTSKKRQRVDFFPQDIEGSIETITWHKPPSDSTNISSRLGSGLNTLEFPFLKCLTQESIEIELTEVEESIYQAIGAERTTTPLLIHSNSVIDLQNAIWLDPLSENSLTVIFHGLNAMQQFEACERHTSLTLRKQHAGVMTVNYLTWFWLDVYIADQCLKILHNPSQMQSSLWLTLLVSTVKENYSLRRIVATIVDILRHWLGFSQDDKVSLQAQFIHATIHTFGTEFLFLNQCWQVYQSITRPFFQSKSPPRDSICFLEPLTAAIKNHPLYDTTSPERSSAAKIAKIIEDYFNGRLSLSSINEQSAFSGHLPAQLQDKVDGQTDKFRLFIEDSLRFLDSSPTPYHFPKLQKAFSRFPNKLLPFCELAPSRLHLRGHQGPFQPHVIRTTEGIFSAVVWRAITFGTKFAQNHTMQFRSAAHFDQVCEAILATGGEAVEDGKKYFCNGSAYGPHNPSRKVELAHKYWKFLQKGSWSQMLLQKSTLSFQEAYLYFTGGNFPQLGPLGGYLLVADLTYSGVVQPPTTDEIGVLI
;
A
#
# COMPACT_ATOMS: atom_id res chain seq x y z
N MET A 1 -9.16 -24.76 18.22
CA MET A 1 -8.27 -23.63 18.58
C MET A 1 -7.48 -23.89 19.86
N ALA A 2 -8.13 -24.16 21.00
CA ALA A 2 -7.44 -24.40 22.28
C ALA A 2 -6.39 -25.52 22.25
N GLN A 3 -6.72 -26.69 21.68
CA GLN A 3 -5.76 -27.81 21.52
C GLN A 3 -4.57 -27.43 20.63
N TYR A 4 -4.80 -26.71 19.54
CA TYR A 4 -3.74 -26.23 18.65
C TYR A 4 -2.77 -25.27 19.35
N LEU A 5 -3.30 -24.32 20.12
CA LEU A 5 -2.48 -23.41 20.93
C LEU A 5 -1.69 -24.15 22.03
N GLN A 6 -2.29 -25.20 22.60
CA GLN A 6 -1.61 -26.05 23.57
C GLN A 6 -0.43 -26.82 22.95
N TYR A 7 -0.59 -27.35 21.73
CA TYR A 7 0.52 -27.97 21.01
C TYR A 7 1.62 -26.95 20.69
N ILE A 8 1.27 -25.77 20.18
CA ILE A 8 2.26 -24.70 19.94
C ILE A 8 3.04 -24.39 21.22
N PHE A 9 2.34 -24.25 22.35
CA PHE A 9 2.98 -23.99 23.63
C PHE A 9 4.00 -25.07 24.00
N PHE A 10 3.64 -26.35 23.90
CA PHE A 10 4.57 -27.45 24.19
C PHE A 10 5.77 -27.47 23.26
N TYR A 11 5.56 -27.21 21.96
CA TYR A 11 6.67 -27.12 21.01
C TYR A 11 7.62 -25.99 21.37
N LEU A 12 7.11 -24.77 21.59
CA LEU A 12 7.93 -23.63 21.98
C LEU A 12 8.66 -23.88 23.30
N GLN A 13 8.00 -24.51 24.27
CA GLN A 13 8.61 -24.84 25.56
C GLN A 13 9.78 -25.83 25.42
N ALA A 14 9.70 -26.75 24.46
CA ALA A 14 10.78 -27.69 24.17
C ALA A 14 11.90 -27.06 23.33
N THR A 15 11.57 -26.28 22.30
CA THR A 15 12.55 -25.78 21.33
C THR A 15 13.27 -24.50 21.74
N SER A 16 12.59 -23.60 22.44
CA SER A 16 13.20 -22.33 22.84
C SER A 16 14.46 -22.50 23.70
N PRO A 17 14.50 -23.40 24.71
CA PRO A 17 15.74 -23.67 25.46
C PRO A 17 16.88 -24.19 24.57
N CYS A 18 16.57 -25.06 23.59
CA CYS A 18 17.55 -25.57 22.64
C CYS A 18 18.12 -24.46 21.75
N ALA A 19 17.26 -23.63 21.17
CA ALA A 19 17.65 -22.48 20.35
C ALA A 19 18.51 -21.49 21.15
N MET A 20 18.12 -21.19 22.40
CA MET A 20 18.90 -20.32 23.27
C MET A 20 20.24 -20.91 23.66
N LYS A 21 20.33 -22.22 23.92
CA LYS A 21 21.60 -22.89 24.18
C LYS A 21 22.52 -22.84 22.96
N ALA A 22 21.99 -23.03 21.76
CA ALA A 22 22.74 -22.89 20.51
C ALA A 22 23.26 -21.46 20.31
N LEU A 23 22.40 -20.45 20.53
CA LEU A 23 22.80 -19.03 20.45
C LEU A 23 23.87 -18.67 21.50
N LYS A 24 23.71 -19.11 22.76
CA LYS A 24 24.66 -18.89 23.86
C LYS A 24 26.02 -19.58 23.62
N SER A 25 26.08 -20.56 22.72
CA SER A 25 27.34 -21.23 22.33
C SER A 25 28.15 -20.41 21.30
N GLY A 26 27.55 -19.36 20.72
CA GLY A 26 28.25 -18.39 19.87
C GLY A 26 29.06 -17.36 20.66
N PRO A 27 29.55 -16.29 20.01
CA PRO A 27 30.33 -15.25 20.67
C PRO A 27 29.55 -14.59 21.84
N PRO A 28 30.09 -14.58 23.08
CA PRO A 28 29.37 -14.07 24.25
C PRO A 28 28.95 -12.59 24.14
N THR A 29 29.74 -11.79 23.44
CA THR A 29 29.47 -10.35 23.21
C THR A 29 28.18 -10.15 22.42
N ILE A 30 27.95 -10.95 21.39
CA ILE A 30 26.73 -10.89 20.57
C ILE A 30 25.50 -11.23 21.42
N PHE A 31 25.56 -12.32 22.18
CA PHE A 31 24.47 -12.71 23.07
C PHE A 31 24.17 -11.62 24.11
N GLN A 32 25.22 -10.99 24.68
CA GLN A 32 25.05 -9.90 25.63
C GLN A 32 24.35 -8.69 25.00
N HIS A 33 24.68 -8.31 23.77
CA HIS A 33 24.01 -7.23 23.05
C HIS A 33 22.55 -7.55 22.74
N ILE A 34 22.26 -8.77 22.29
CA ILE A 34 20.88 -9.23 22.08
C ILE A 34 20.09 -9.14 23.39
N ARG A 35 20.66 -9.60 24.50
CA ARG A 35 20.02 -9.53 25.82
C ARG A 35 19.74 -8.09 26.26
N ILE A 36 20.72 -7.18 26.13
CA ILE A 36 20.54 -5.77 26.46
C ILE A 36 19.41 -5.18 25.61
N ASN A 37 19.39 -5.44 24.31
CA ASN A 37 18.34 -4.94 23.44
C ASN A 37 16.96 -5.49 23.81
N ALA A 38 16.88 -6.78 24.14
CA ALA A 38 15.63 -7.42 24.57
C ALA A 38 15.06 -6.79 25.86
N GLU A 39 15.94 -6.48 26.83
CA GLU A 39 15.58 -5.75 28.05
C GLU A 39 15.12 -4.31 27.73
N LEU A 40 15.81 -3.61 26.80
CA LEU A 40 15.48 -2.24 26.43
C LEU A 40 14.09 -2.10 25.79
N ILE A 41 13.67 -3.06 24.96
CA ILE A 41 12.39 -3.00 24.23
C ILE A 41 11.31 -3.91 24.81
N ASN A 42 11.54 -4.48 26.00
CA ASN A 42 10.62 -5.40 26.68
C ASN A 42 10.15 -6.57 25.78
N THR A 43 11.11 -7.25 25.16
CA THR A 43 10.84 -8.33 24.21
C THR A 43 10.17 -9.53 24.93
N PRO A 44 9.02 -10.04 24.45
CA PRO A 44 8.38 -11.20 25.07
C PRO A 44 9.16 -12.49 24.77
N GLY A 45 9.50 -13.25 25.82
CA GLY A 45 10.15 -14.56 25.69
C GLY A 45 9.19 -15.64 25.21
N LEU A 46 9.33 -16.08 23.96
CA LEU A 46 8.54 -17.20 23.44
C LEU A 46 9.05 -18.53 24.00
N GLY A 47 8.16 -19.31 24.63
CA GLY A 47 8.40 -20.71 25.06
C GLY A 47 9.29 -20.89 26.28
N SER A 48 10.26 -20.01 26.50
CA SER A 48 11.20 -20.05 27.62
C SER A 48 11.46 -18.66 28.18
N GLU A 49 11.59 -18.55 29.50
CA GLU A 49 11.99 -17.31 30.19
C GLU A 49 13.40 -16.86 29.77
N ASP A 50 14.24 -17.80 29.36
CA ASP A 50 15.60 -17.54 28.86
C ASP A 50 15.63 -16.97 27.43
N ASN A 51 14.49 -16.96 26.71
CA ASN A 51 14.45 -16.53 25.32
C ASN A 51 14.43 -15.01 25.22
N VAL A 52 15.58 -14.45 24.84
CA VAL A 52 15.78 -13.01 24.63
C VAL A 52 16.01 -12.65 23.16
N ALA A 53 15.94 -13.62 22.25
CA ALA A 53 16.39 -13.44 20.86
C ALA A 53 15.28 -13.62 19.83
N PHE A 54 14.38 -14.57 20.05
CA PHE A 54 13.44 -15.03 19.03
C PHE A 54 12.02 -14.65 19.39
N THR A 55 11.44 -13.74 18.62
CA THR A 55 10.08 -13.21 18.82
C THR A 55 9.06 -13.80 17.87
N ALA A 56 9.50 -14.65 16.94
CA ALA A 56 8.65 -15.43 16.06
C ALA A 56 9.19 -16.86 15.91
N ALA A 57 8.28 -17.78 15.59
CA ALA A 57 8.61 -19.16 15.27
C ALA A 57 7.75 -19.64 14.10
N GLN A 58 8.36 -20.45 13.25
CA GLN A 58 7.75 -21.10 12.10
C GLN A 58 7.98 -22.60 12.20
N VAL A 59 6.98 -23.38 11.79
CA VAL A 59 7.05 -24.84 11.73
C VAL A 59 6.96 -25.26 10.27
N ASN A 60 7.95 -26.03 9.85
CA ASN A 60 8.15 -26.53 8.50
C ASN A 60 8.05 -28.06 8.52
N ILE A 61 7.14 -28.63 7.73
CA ILE A 61 6.94 -30.08 7.66
C ILE A 61 7.15 -30.51 6.21
N ALA A 62 8.11 -31.39 5.97
CA ALA A 62 8.43 -31.92 4.65
C ALA A 62 8.22 -33.44 4.61
N PRO A 63 7.48 -33.96 3.61
CA PRO A 63 7.39 -35.39 3.35
C PRO A 63 8.70 -35.92 2.74
N ILE A 64 8.84 -37.24 2.70
CA ILE A 64 10.03 -37.90 2.16
C ILE A 64 9.81 -38.23 0.69
N PRO A 65 10.57 -37.64 -0.25
CA PRO A 65 10.59 -38.08 -1.63
C PRO A 65 11.11 -39.51 -1.80
N VAL A 66 10.47 -40.26 -2.69
CA VAL A 66 10.86 -41.64 -3.05
C VAL A 66 11.90 -41.62 -4.15
N ALA A 67 13.09 -42.18 -3.89
CA ALA A 67 14.09 -42.42 -4.92
C ALA A 67 13.67 -43.61 -5.82
N TYR A 68 12.96 -43.37 -6.91
CA TYR A 68 12.64 -44.42 -7.89
C TYR A 68 13.86 -44.71 -8.80
N LEU A 69 14.32 -45.97 -8.84
CA LEU A 69 15.13 -46.50 -9.94
C LEU A 69 14.48 -47.77 -10.52
N LEU A 70 14.15 -47.72 -11.82
CA LEU A 70 14.03 -48.92 -12.65
C LEU A 70 15.20 -48.95 -13.65
N SER A 71 16.11 -49.91 -13.43
CA SER A 71 17.11 -50.50 -14.34
C SER A 71 17.55 -49.76 -15.61
N VAL A 72 18.85 -49.45 -15.66
CA VAL A 72 19.81 -49.41 -16.80
C VAL A 72 19.52 -48.44 -17.99
N PHE A 73 18.29 -47.99 -18.24
CA PHE A 73 18.02 -46.87 -19.16
C PHE A 73 18.09 -45.49 -18.47
N ILE A 74 18.41 -45.50 -17.18
CA ILE A 74 18.30 -44.37 -16.26
C ILE A 74 19.67 -44.15 -15.61
N ILE A 75 20.62 -43.69 -16.42
CA ILE A 75 21.76 -42.91 -15.93
C ILE A 75 21.57 -41.44 -16.35
N LEU A 76 20.84 -41.17 -17.44
CA LEU A 76 20.38 -39.81 -17.79
C LEU A 76 19.06 -39.40 -17.14
N ARG A 77 18.18 -40.34 -16.76
CA ARG A 77 16.86 -40.04 -16.17
C ARG A 77 16.87 -39.88 -14.65
N THR A 78 17.91 -40.32 -13.95
CA THR A 78 18.03 -40.23 -12.48
C THR A 78 18.32 -38.80 -12.05
N TYR A 79 18.91 -38.00 -12.94
CA TYR A 79 19.07 -36.57 -12.74
C TYR A 79 17.74 -35.80 -12.93
N ILE A 80 16.73 -36.43 -13.56
CA ILE A 80 15.45 -35.80 -13.89
C ILE A 80 14.37 -36.17 -12.86
N CYS A 81 14.34 -37.39 -12.32
CA CYS A 81 13.34 -37.76 -11.31
C CYS A 81 13.61 -37.24 -9.88
N LEU A 82 14.79 -36.65 -9.60
CA LEU A 82 15.02 -35.86 -8.38
C LEU A 82 14.53 -34.41 -8.50
N LYS A 83 14.19 -33.94 -9.72
CA LYS A 83 13.65 -32.59 -9.93
C LYS A 83 12.16 -32.47 -9.61
N ASP A 84 11.41 -33.56 -9.54
CA ASP A 84 9.93 -33.54 -9.36
C ASP A 84 9.48 -33.66 -7.89
N ALA A 85 10.40 -33.61 -6.93
CA ALA A 85 10.09 -33.58 -5.51
C ALA A 85 11.11 -32.71 -4.74
N THR A 86 11.28 -31.47 -5.19
CA THR A 86 12.15 -30.53 -4.48
C THR A 86 11.53 -30.10 -3.15
N LEU A 87 12.37 -29.78 -2.16
CA LEU A 87 11.88 -29.19 -0.91
C LEU A 87 11.07 -27.91 -1.18
N GLN A 88 11.43 -27.15 -2.23
CA GLN A 88 10.70 -25.98 -2.71
C GLN A 88 9.28 -26.30 -3.20
N GLU A 89 9.04 -27.43 -3.86
CA GLU A 89 7.69 -27.83 -4.26
C GLU A 89 6.83 -28.25 -3.07
N ALA A 90 7.44 -28.90 -2.08
CA ALA A 90 6.74 -29.32 -0.87
C ALA A 90 6.36 -28.11 0.03
N MET A 91 7.25 -27.12 0.15
CA MET A 91 7.15 -26.04 1.14
C MET A 91 7.04 -24.63 0.55
N GLY A 92 7.03 -24.47 -0.76
CA GLY A 92 7.07 -23.17 -1.44
C GLY A 92 8.45 -22.50 -1.32
N ASP A 93 8.47 -21.17 -1.25
CA ASP A 93 9.72 -20.38 -1.18
C ASP A 93 10.63 -20.80 -0.02
N PHE A 94 10.06 -21.28 1.09
CA PHE A 94 10.79 -21.77 2.27
C PHE A 94 11.61 -23.05 2.03
N GLY A 95 11.29 -23.80 0.97
CA GLY A 95 12.04 -24.99 0.59
C GLY A 95 13.08 -24.74 -0.50
N GLY A 96 13.12 -23.54 -1.08
CA GLY A 96 14.11 -23.14 -2.09
C GLY A 96 15.26 -22.34 -1.48
N GLU A 97 16.20 -21.91 -2.32
CA GLU A 97 17.21 -20.92 -1.91
C GLU A 97 16.55 -19.56 -1.68
N HIS A 98 16.84 -18.92 -0.55
CA HIS A 98 16.29 -17.60 -0.23
C HIS A 98 17.14 -16.87 0.80
N CYS A 99 16.82 -15.59 1.01
CA CYS A 99 17.29 -14.80 2.14
C CYS A 99 16.08 -14.20 2.87
N ASP A 100 16.15 -14.18 4.20
CA ASP A 100 15.12 -13.61 5.06
C ASP A 100 15.36 -12.12 5.24
N ALA A 101 15.10 -11.33 4.19
CA ALA A 101 15.38 -9.88 4.16
C ALA A 101 14.67 -9.05 5.26
N LYS A 102 13.79 -9.68 6.05
CA LYS A 102 13.08 -9.07 7.18
C LYS A 102 13.66 -9.43 8.55
N ASP A 103 14.69 -10.26 8.60
CA ASP A 103 15.42 -10.56 9.83
C ASP A 103 16.25 -9.35 10.28
N ALA A 104 16.48 -9.25 11.58
CA ALA A 104 17.25 -8.15 12.15
C ALA A 104 18.76 -8.33 11.91
N PRO A 105 19.48 -7.31 11.37
CA PRO A 105 20.92 -7.40 11.06
C PRO A 105 21.85 -7.73 12.24
N GLY A 106 21.40 -7.50 13.48
CA GLY A 106 22.15 -7.82 14.71
C GLY A 106 21.77 -9.14 15.38
N TYR A 107 20.86 -9.91 14.77
CA TYR A 107 20.33 -11.15 15.34
C TYR A 107 20.62 -12.36 14.42
N TYR A 108 20.29 -13.54 14.95
CA TYR A 108 20.44 -14.80 14.27
C TYR A 108 19.12 -15.54 14.27
N THR A 109 18.92 -16.34 13.24
CA THR A 109 17.85 -17.32 13.13
C THR A 109 18.39 -18.66 13.61
N ASN A 110 17.57 -19.39 14.36
CA ASN A 110 17.87 -20.75 14.78
C ASN A 110 16.91 -21.72 14.09
N MET A 111 17.47 -22.77 13.50
CA MET A 111 16.72 -23.86 12.92
C MET A 111 17.00 -25.13 13.71
N ILE A 112 15.95 -25.87 14.07
CA ILE A 112 16.04 -27.17 14.74
C ILE A 112 15.37 -28.21 13.86
N ALA A 113 16.13 -29.18 13.38
CA ALA A 113 15.59 -30.37 12.74
C ALA A 113 15.14 -31.35 13.82
N ILE A 114 13.89 -31.80 13.76
CA ILE A 114 13.28 -32.82 14.64
C ILE A 114 12.64 -33.87 13.74
N SER A 115 13.45 -34.47 12.88
CA SER A 115 12.97 -35.45 11.90
C SER A 115 12.70 -36.79 12.59
N ASP A 116 11.57 -37.42 12.28
CA ASP A 116 11.31 -38.82 12.63
C ASP A 116 11.53 -39.65 11.36
N LEU A 117 12.74 -40.22 11.25
CA LEU A 117 13.21 -40.90 10.04
C LEU A 117 13.77 -42.27 10.42
N PRO A 118 13.57 -43.31 9.59
CA PRO A 118 14.31 -44.55 9.72
C PRO A 118 15.82 -44.31 9.61
N ASP A 119 16.62 -45.05 10.38
CA ASP A 119 18.09 -44.92 10.39
C ASP A 119 18.75 -45.08 9.02
N SER A 120 18.06 -45.74 8.09
CA SER A 120 18.54 -45.97 6.72
C SER A 120 18.27 -44.80 5.76
N PHE A 121 17.55 -43.77 6.17
CA PHE A 121 17.18 -42.64 5.31
C PHE A 121 18.24 -41.54 5.37
N ASP A 122 18.49 -40.87 4.25
CA ASP A 122 19.34 -39.68 4.22
C ASP A 122 18.60 -38.54 4.94
N PRO A 123 19.18 -37.99 6.01
CA PRO A 123 18.56 -36.95 6.81
C PRO A 123 18.62 -35.58 6.14
N GLY A 124 19.07 -35.45 4.89
CA GLY A 124 19.20 -34.23 4.11
C GLY A 124 20.24 -33.24 4.65
N GLN A 125 20.39 -32.13 3.95
CA GLN A 125 21.38 -31.11 4.23
C GLN A 125 20.77 -29.71 4.24
N PHE A 126 21.38 -28.81 5.01
CA PHE A 126 21.09 -27.38 5.02
C PHE A 126 22.33 -26.59 4.63
N PHE A 127 22.18 -25.65 3.71
CA PHE A 127 23.27 -24.92 3.08
C PHE A 127 23.23 -23.45 3.46
N ILE A 128 24.39 -22.88 3.78
CA ILE A 128 24.62 -21.43 3.73
C ILE A 128 25.50 -21.20 2.50
N LEU A 129 24.92 -20.64 1.44
CA LEU A 129 25.48 -20.72 0.09
C LEU A 129 26.74 -19.88 -0.09
N VAL A 130 26.74 -18.64 0.41
CA VAL A 130 27.87 -17.70 0.27
C VAL A 130 29.19 -18.27 0.84
N PRO A 131 29.25 -18.79 2.07
CA PRO A 131 30.45 -19.45 2.60
C PRO A 131 30.65 -20.87 2.04
N GLY A 132 29.71 -21.42 1.27
CA GLY A 132 29.80 -22.77 0.70
C GLY A 132 29.79 -23.88 1.74
N VAL A 133 29.14 -23.67 2.90
CA VAL A 133 29.06 -24.68 3.97
C VAL A 133 27.69 -25.33 4.02
N PHE A 134 27.65 -26.59 4.46
CA PHE A 134 26.41 -27.31 4.70
C PHE A 134 26.45 -28.08 6.02
N PHE A 135 25.26 -28.41 6.52
CA PHE A 135 25.03 -29.16 7.75
C PHE A 135 24.14 -30.35 7.43
N ILE A 136 24.46 -31.51 7.99
CA ILE A 136 23.60 -32.70 7.92
C ILE A 136 22.45 -32.50 8.92
N LEU A 137 21.21 -32.70 8.48
CA LEU A 137 20.00 -32.41 9.26
C LEU A 137 19.53 -33.62 10.07
N ASP A 138 20.45 -34.19 10.85
CA ASP A 138 20.15 -35.24 11.82
C ASP A 138 19.09 -34.79 12.83
N ASN A 139 18.44 -35.75 13.46
CA ASN A 139 17.43 -35.46 14.47
C ASN A 139 18.06 -34.65 15.64
N PHE A 140 17.38 -33.57 16.01
CA PHE A 140 17.81 -32.54 16.97
C PHE A 140 18.99 -31.66 16.56
N ALA A 141 19.40 -31.66 15.29
CA ALA A 141 20.38 -30.70 14.80
C ALA A 141 19.85 -29.25 14.98
N SER A 142 20.53 -28.44 15.80
CA SER A 142 20.21 -27.03 16.04
C SER A 142 21.29 -26.14 15.44
N ILE A 143 20.90 -25.31 14.49
CA ILE A 143 21.78 -24.50 13.66
C ILE A 143 21.41 -23.04 13.84
N THR A 144 22.34 -22.24 14.37
CA THR A 144 22.20 -20.79 14.50
C THR A 144 22.97 -20.11 13.37
N PHE A 145 22.27 -19.34 12.54
CA PHE A 145 22.83 -18.70 11.35
C PHE A 145 22.17 -17.32 11.13
N SER A 146 22.71 -16.53 10.21
CA SER A 146 22.08 -15.26 9.82
C SER A 146 21.10 -15.52 8.68
N GLY A 147 19.80 -15.29 8.91
CA GLY A 147 18.78 -15.43 7.86
C GLY A 147 18.95 -14.45 6.69
N LEU A 148 19.71 -13.36 6.90
CA LEU A 148 20.08 -12.40 5.86
C LEU A 148 21.07 -12.94 4.82
N ARG A 149 21.64 -14.13 5.03
CA ARG A 149 22.51 -14.80 4.06
C ARG A 149 21.70 -15.77 3.23
N THR A 150 22.02 -15.91 1.95
CA THR A 150 21.34 -16.88 1.08
C THR A 150 21.57 -18.29 1.61
N HIS A 151 20.49 -19.01 1.85
CA HIS A 151 20.48 -20.35 2.43
C HIS A 151 19.35 -21.19 1.84
N GLY A 152 19.41 -22.51 2.06
CA GLY A 152 18.41 -23.46 1.56
C GLY A 152 18.66 -24.87 2.10
N GLY A 153 17.82 -25.84 1.76
CA GLY A 153 17.98 -27.22 2.22
C GLY A 153 17.50 -28.26 1.22
N THR A 154 17.99 -29.49 1.35
CA THR A 154 17.51 -30.65 0.60
C THR A 154 16.49 -31.42 1.44
N ALA A 155 15.52 -32.09 0.82
CA ALA A 155 14.58 -32.96 1.52
C ALA A 155 15.28 -34.22 2.10
N PRO A 156 14.69 -34.94 3.07
CA PRO A 156 15.18 -36.27 3.44
C PRO A 156 14.97 -37.24 2.26
N ILE A 157 15.79 -38.28 2.12
CA ILE A 157 15.71 -39.20 0.97
C ILE A 157 15.67 -40.65 1.46
N ALA A 158 14.68 -41.42 1.01
CA ALA A 158 14.62 -42.86 1.27
C ALA A 158 15.67 -43.61 0.42
N PRO A 159 16.33 -44.66 0.95
CA PRO A 159 17.23 -45.50 0.17
C PRO A 159 16.44 -46.29 -0.90
N LEU A 160 17.12 -46.81 -1.92
CA LEU A 160 16.47 -47.46 -3.07
C LEU A 160 15.69 -48.74 -2.72
N ASP A 161 16.09 -49.43 -1.66
CA ASP A 161 15.56 -50.72 -1.20
C ASP A 161 14.68 -50.59 0.06
N TYR A 162 14.13 -49.39 0.31
CA TYR A 162 13.31 -49.12 1.49
C TYR A 162 11.99 -49.91 1.51
N ASP A 163 11.49 -50.20 2.71
CA ASP A 163 10.14 -50.73 2.92
C ASP A 163 9.12 -49.58 2.76
N PRO A 164 8.16 -49.67 1.82
CA PRO A 164 7.13 -48.66 1.60
C PRO A 164 6.33 -48.28 2.85
N THR A 165 6.17 -49.20 3.80
CA THR A 165 5.44 -48.93 5.06
C THR A 165 6.15 -47.90 5.94
N LEU A 166 7.46 -47.69 5.75
CA LEU A 166 8.23 -46.68 6.49
C LEU A 166 7.87 -45.24 6.09
N LEU A 167 7.37 -45.02 4.87
CA LEU A 167 6.98 -43.67 4.42
C LEU A 167 5.70 -43.15 5.09
N GLU A 168 4.89 -44.03 5.69
CA GLU A 168 3.60 -43.64 6.27
C GLU A 168 3.76 -42.75 7.51
N TRP A 169 4.89 -42.87 8.20
CA TRP A 169 5.18 -42.13 9.42
C TRP A 169 6.46 -41.30 9.35
N ALA A 170 7.31 -41.51 8.34
CA ALA A 170 8.58 -40.82 8.27
C ALA A 170 8.41 -39.41 7.68
N TYR A 171 8.91 -38.40 8.39
CA TYR A 171 8.82 -36.99 7.99
C TYR A 171 10.00 -36.17 8.50
N ARG A 172 10.31 -35.08 7.80
CA ARG A 172 11.12 -34.02 8.38
C ARG A 172 10.23 -32.96 8.98
N PHE A 173 10.53 -32.62 10.23
CA PHE A 173 9.90 -31.52 10.94
C PHE A 173 11.00 -30.56 11.38
N VAL A 174 10.89 -29.29 10.98
CA VAL A 174 11.87 -28.25 11.26
C VAL A 174 11.18 -27.10 11.96
N ILE A 175 11.75 -26.65 13.07
CA ILE A 175 11.31 -25.44 13.77
C ILE A 175 12.34 -24.35 13.50
N VAL A 176 11.86 -23.23 12.96
CA VAL A 176 12.67 -22.03 12.72
C VAL A 176 12.23 -20.97 13.72
N MET A 177 13.13 -20.58 14.61
CA MET A 177 12.96 -19.47 15.54
C MET A 177 13.75 -18.29 14.99
N TYR A 178 13.07 -17.18 14.69
CA TYR A 178 13.69 -16.08 13.96
C TYR A 178 13.38 -14.71 14.60
N PRO A 179 14.21 -13.69 14.31
CA PRO A 179 14.11 -12.36 14.89
C PRO A 179 13.62 -11.32 13.86
N PRO A 180 12.30 -11.18 13.63
CA PRO A 180 11.77 -10.14 12.76
C PRO A 180 12.28 -8.75 13.16
N ASN A 181 12.87 -8.04 12.20
CA ASN A 181 13.46 -6.72 12.42
C ASN A 181 12.45 -5.72 13.03
N GLY A 182 11.18 -5.80 12.64
CA GLY A 182 10.13 -4.94 13.21
C GLY A 182 9.99 -5.09 14.73
N GLN A 183 10.08 -6.31 15.25
CA GLN A 183 9.92 -6.59 16.68
C GLN A 183 11.20 -6.26 17.45
N THR A 184 12.35 -6.69 16.95
CA THR A 184 13.65 -6.51 17.62
C THR A 184 14.18 -5.08 17.54
N ALA A 185 13.73 -4.28 16.57
CA ALA A 185 14.06 -2.85 16.50
C ALA A 185 13.08 -1.98 17.32
N GLY A 186 12.11 -2.59 18.02
CA GLY A 186 11.09 -1.84 18.78
C GLY A 186 10.14 -1.02 17.88
N ASN A 187 10.03 -1.35 16.60
CA ASN A 187 9.26 -0.59 15.60
C ASN A 187 7.91 -1.24 15.25
N GLN A 188 7.57 -2.35 15.90
CA GLN A 188 6.31 -3.06 15.69
C GLN A 188 5.33 -2.82 16.83
N ARG A 189 4.04 -2.82 16.48
CA ARG A 189 2.94 -2.80 17.44
C ARG A 189 2.71 -4.19 18.02
N TYR A 190 2.65 -4.28 19.35
CA TYR A 190 2.28 -5.52 20.04
C TYR A 190 0.81 -5.52 20.39
N LEU A 191 0.07 -6.55 19.98
CA LEU A 191 -1.29 -6.77 20.48
C LEU A 191 -1.19 -7.22 21.94
N LEU A 192 -1.60 -6.37 22.88
CA LEU A 192 -1.53 -6.67 24.30
C LEU A 192 -2.83 -7.28 24.81
N GLU A 193 -3.98 -6.71 24.45
CA GLU A 193 -5.29 -7.16 24.94
C GLU A 193 -6.43 -6.90 23.95
N ALA A 194 -7.61 -7.45 24.25
CA ALA A 194 -8.86 -7.10 23.59
C ALA A 194 -9.69 -6.16 24.49
N LEU A 195 -10.01 -4.97 23.97
CA LEU A 195 -10.96 -4.04 24.55
C LEU A 195 -12.42 -4.49 24.28
N PRO A 196 -13.41 -3.89 24.95
CA PRO A 196 -14.82 -4.11 24.65
C PRO A 196 -15.14 -3.95 23.15
N ASN A 197 -16.14 -4.68 22.66
CA ASN A 197 -16.54 -4.71 21.25
C ASN A 197 -15.45 -5.23 20.29
N HIS A 198 -14.60 -6.15 20.77
CA HIS A 198 -13.56 -6.82 19.98
C HIS A 198 -12.52 -5.85 19.38
N GLN A 199 -12.28 -4.71 20.03
CA GLN A 199 -11.27 -3.76 19.60
C GLN A 199 -9.89 -4.19 20.14
N PRO A 200 -8.85 -4.30 19.31
CA PRO A 200 -7.51 -4.60 19.80
C PRO A 200 -6.89 -3.39 20.50
N PHE A 201 -6.25 -3.60 21.65
CA PHE A 201 -5.33 -2.64 22.23
C PHE A 201 -3.90 -3.00 21.86
N PHE A 202 -3.24 -2.09 21.15
CA PHE A 202 -1.86 -2.24 20.75
C PHE A 202 -0.94 -1.40 21.63
N ILE A 203 0.22 -1.96 21.99
CA ILE A 203 1.37 -1.17 22.44
C ILE A 203 2.14 -0.75 21.19
N PRO A 204 2.13 0.53 20.82
CA PRO A 204 2.85 1.00 19.66
C PRO A 204 4.34 1.27 20.00
N PRO A 205 5.21 1.42 18.99
CA PRO A 205 6.65 1.66 19.15
C PRO A 205 7.00 2.76 20.14
N GLU A 206 6.24 3.85 20.11
CA GLU A 206 6.40 5.05 20.94
C GLU A 206 6.20 4.75 22.44
N MET A 207 5.52 3.64 22.77
CA MET A 207 5.34 3.19 24.16
C MET A 207 6.34 2.11 24.59
N THR A 208 7.17 1.59 23.67
CA THR A 208 8.18 0.55 23.94
C THR A 208 9.62 1.06 23.88
N ARG A 209 9.86 2.26 23.34
CA ARG A 209 11.20 2.85 23.28
C ARG A 209 11.67 3.26 24.68
N ALA A 210 12.93 2.95 24.99
CA ALA A 210 13.55 3.28 26.27
C ALA A 210 13.84 4.79 26.43
N GLU A 211 13.95 5.50 25.31
CA GLU A 211 14.02 6.96 25.31
C GLU A 211 12.70 7.49 25.89
N ALA A 212 12.80 8.30 26.94
CA ALA A 212 11.62 8.92 27.53
C ALA A 212 10.87 9.65 26.41
N PRO A 213 9.55 9.43 26.24
CA PRO A 213 8.80 10.09 25.18
C PRO A 213 9.06 11.60 25.30
N HIS A 214 9.67 12.18 24.27
CA HIS A 214 9.84 13.63 24.22
C HIS A 214 8.44 14.25 24.30
N HIS A 215 8.33 15.44 24.91
CA HIS A 215 7.04 16.16 24.94
C HIS A 215 6.45 16.35 23.52
N GLU A 216 7.30 16.35 22.50
CA GLU A 216 6.94 16.45 21.08
C GLU A 216 6.33 15.17 20.50
N ASP A 217 6.57 14.00 21.12
CA ASP A 217 6.01 12.69 20.73
C ASP A 217 4.70 12.37 21.48
N GLN A 218 4.14 13.32 22.22
CA GLN A 218 2.88 13.12 22.92
C GLN A 218 1.75 12.87 21.92
N GLY A 219 1.08 11.72 22.08
CA GLY A 219 -0.07 11.37 21.25
C GLY A 219 -1.19 12.40 21.41
N TRP A 220 -1.56 13.04 20.31
CA TRP A 220 -2.67 14.01 20.29
C TRP A 220 -3.98 13.38 19.83
N CYS A 221 -5.10 13.84 20.41
CA CYS A 221 -6.42 13.55 19.88
C CYS A 221 -7.30 14.80 19.81
N ALA A 222 -8.30 14.80 18.93
CA ALA A 222 -9.17 15.96 18.73
C ALA A 222 -10.19 16.22 19.86
N HIS A 223 -10.14 15.44 20.94
CA HIS A 223 -11.05 15.55 22.08
C HIS A 223 -10.25 15.94 23.32
N ALA A 224 -10.85 16.72 24.21
CA ALA A 224 -10.21 17.05 25.48
C ALA A 224 -9.99 15.76 26.29
N ALA A 225 -8.75 15.54 26.73
CA ALA A 225 -8.35 14.37 27.50
C ALA A 225 -8.05 14.76 28.95
N TYR A 226 -8.60 14.02 29.92
CA TYR A 226 -8.33 14.30 31.35
C TYR A 226 -6.86 14.23 31.74
N LEU A 227 -6.04 13.47 31.00
CA LEU A 227 -4.60 13.36 31.26
C LEU A 227 -3.86 14.65 30.86
N GLU A 228 -4.15 15.19 29.68
CA GLU A 228 -3.49 16.38 29.13
C GLU A 228 -4.21 17.67 29.56
N ASP A 229 -5.50 17.80 29.27
CA ASP A 229 -6.31 19.00 29.46
C ASP A 229 -6.94 19.12 30.86
N GLY A 230 -6.86 18.07 31.69
CA GLY A 230 -7.55 18.02 32.98
C GLY A 230 -7.18 19.17 33.92
N HIS A 231 -5.94 19.67 33.83
CA HIS A 231 -5.43 20.78 34.64
C HIS A 231 -6.19 22.10 34.40
N ILE A 232 -6.88 22.24 33.26
CA ILE A 232 -7.68 23.42 32.93
C ILE A 232 -9.02 23.42 33.68
N ILE A 233 -9.57 22.23 33.98
CA ILE A 233 -10.95 22.05 34.44
C ILE A 233 -11.08 21.49 35.87
N THR A 234 -9.98 21.06 36.49
CA THR A 234 -9.98 20.58 37.88
C THR A 234 -8.65 20.90 38.58
N THR A 235 -8.60 20.71 39.90
CA THR A 235 -7.36 20.94 40.67
C THR A 235 -6.35 19.82 40.41
N GLN A 236 -5.05 20.14 40.48
CA GLN A 236 -3.95 19.19 40.26
C GLN A 236 -4.13 17.91 41.10
N LYS A 237 -4.46 18.06 42.39
CA LYS A 237 -4.74 16.93 43.30
C LYS A 237 -5.86 16.02 42.78
N ARG A 238 -6.98 16.61 42.34
CA ARG A 238 -8.13 15.85 41.83
C ARG A 238 -7.84 15.20 40.48
N GLN A 239 -7.11 15.89 39.59
CA GLN A 239 -6.66 15.32 38.32
C GLN A 239 -5.78 14.08 38.56
N LEU A 240 -4.75 14.22 39.40
CA LEU A 240 -3.82 13.13 39.73
C LEU A 240 -4.57 11.93 40.33
N GLN A 241 -5.52 12.19 41.23
CA GLN A 241 -6.32 11.15 41.87
C GLN A 241 -7.26 10.45 40.87
N PHE A 242 -7.91 11.18 39.95
CA PHE A 242 -8.75 10.59 38.92
C PHE A 242 -7.94 9.73 37.94
N VAL A 243 -6.86 10.28 37.38
CA VAL A 243 -5.99 9.58 36.41
C VAL A 243 -5.45 8.28 37.00
N SER A 244 -4.92 8.33 38.22
CA SER A 244 -4.35 7.14 38.87
C SER A 244 -5.38 6.04 39.11
N ARG A 245 -6.61 6.43 39.51
CA ARG A 245 -7.73 5.49 39.69
C ARG A 245 -8.24 4.91 38.37
N ALA A 246 -8.25 5.72 37.30
CA ALA A 246 -8.63 5.27 35.96
C ALA A 246 -7.60 4.27 35.41
N LEU A 247 -6.30 4.55 35.54
CA LEU A 247 -5.22 3.62 35.17
C LEU A 247 -5.29 2.32 35.96
N TYR A 248 -5.54 2.38 37.27
CA TYR A 248 -5.74 1.18 38.09
C TYR A 248 -6.92 0.33 37.57
N SER A 249 -8.06 0.96 37.29
CA SER A 249 -9.25 0.27 36.77
C SER A 249 -9.00 -0.35 35.39
N PHE A 250 -8.23 0.34 34.54
CA PHE A 250 -7.80 -0.17 33.24
C PHE A 250 -6.86 -1.38 33.39
N CYS A 251 -5.86 -1.30 34.28
CA CYS A 251 -4.98 -2.43 34.56
C CYS A 251 -5.74 -3.64 35.14
N LEU A 252 -6.75 -3.41 35.99
CA LEU A 252 -7.61 -4.50 36.48
C LEU A 252 -8.36 -5.21 35.34
N TYR A 253 -8.85 -4.45 34.35
CA TYR A 253 -9.48 -5.03 33.17
C TYR A 253 -8.50 -5.87 32.35
N MET A 254 -7.29 -5.36 32.12
CA MET A 254 -6.22 -6.08 31.43
C MET A 254 -5.86 -7.42 32.11
N ILE A 255 -5.56 -7.40 33.40
CA ILE A 255 -5.13 -8.62 34.10
C ILE A 255 -6.25 -9.67 34.19
N ALA A 256 -7.52 -9.26 34.07
CA ALA A 256 -8.64 -10.20 34.05
C ALA A 256 -8.64 -11.09 32.79
N GLN A 257 -7.91 -10.72 31.74
CA GLN A 257 -7.70 -11.54 30.54
C GLN A 257 -6.60 -12.58 30.73
N LEU A 258 -5.79 -12.49 31.79
CA LEU A 258 -4.80 -13.51 32.12
C LEU A 258 -5.50 -14.81 32.57
N PRO A 259 -4.88 -15.99 32.34
CA PRO A 259 -5.41 -17.26 32.82
C PRO A 259 -5.77 -17.21 34.31
N PRO A 260 -7.01 -17.57 34.72
CA PRO A 260 -7.45 -17.49 36.11
C PRO A 260 -6.55 -18.23 37.11
N LYS A 261 -5.88 -19.30 36.64
CA LYS A 261 -4.91 -20.07 37.43
C LYS A 261 -3.70 -19.26 37.92
N TYR A 262 -3.38 -18.12 37.30
CA TYR A 262 -2.28 -17.25 37.73
C TYR A 262 -2.61 -16.48 39.00
N GLN A 263 -3.91 -16.30 39.31
CA GLN A 263 -4.38 -15.53 40.47
C GLN A 263 -3.71 -14.15 40.56
N THR A 264 -3.47 -13.52 39.40
CA THR A 264 -2.79 -12.23 39.31
C THR A 264 -3.61 -11.15 40.03
N GLN A 265 -2.93 -10.35 40.86
CA GLN A 265 -3.53 -9.26 41.64
C GLN A 265 -2.66 -8.00 41.56
N ILE A 266 -3.30 -6.84 41.58
CA ILE A 266 -2.63 -5.54 41.76
C ILE A 266 -2.94 -5.04 43.17
N ASP A 267 -1.91 -4.76 43.95
CA ASP A 267 -2.04 -4.10 45.25
C ASP A 267 -2.45 -2.64 45.01
N MET A 268 -3.75 -2.35 45.20
CA MET A 268 -4.33 -1.04 44.92
C MET A 268 -3.64 0.08 45.69
N ASP A 269 -3.36 -0.14 46.98
CA ASP A 269 -2.79 0.90 47.84
C ASP A 269 -1.36 1.22 47.37
N LYS A 270 -0.55 0.21 47.04
CA LYS A 270 0.80 0.44 46.48
C LYS A 270 0.76 1.04 45.09
N PHE A 271 -0.17 0.60 44.23
CA PHE A 271 -0.33 1.15 42.89
C PHE A 271 -0.70 2.63 42.93
N LEU A 272 -1.63 3.04 43.80
CA LEU A 272 -1.98 4.45 43.93
C LEU A 272 -0.84 5.26 44.55
N GLN A 273 -0.15 4.71 45.56
CA GLN A 273 0.98 5.38 46.22
C GLN A 273 2.21 5.58 45.31
N SER A 274 2.30 4.88 44.17
CA SER A 274 3.37 5.12 43.19
C SER A 274 3.19 6.42 42.39
N PHE A 275 2.01 7.05 42.44
CA PHE A 275 1.75 8.34 41.81
C PHE A 275 1.88 9.48 42.82
N SER A 276 2.65 10.50 42.45
CA SER A 276 2.86 11.70 43.26
C SER A 276 3.15 12.91 42.39
N ALA A 277 2.78 14.10 42.84
CA ALA A 277 3.14 15.37 42.19
C ALA A 277 3.61 16.39 43.22
N LEU A 278 4.37 17.39 42.80
CA LEU A 278 4.69 18.54 43.64
C LEU A 278 3.47 19.47 43.67
N ASP A 279 3.07 19.90 44.86
CA ASP A 279 2.09 20.96 45.02
C ASP A 279 2.68 22.34 44.69
N GLN A 280 1.85 23.38 44.78
CA GLN A 280 2.27 24.78 44.58
C GLN A 280 3.37 25.27 45.54
N ASN A 281 3.62 24.55 46.63
CA ASN A 281 4.66 24.85 47.62
C ASN A 281 5.91 23.97 47.44
N GLY A 282 5.95 23.12 46.41
CA GLY A 282 7.04 22.18 46.17
C GLY A 282 7.04 20.96 47.10
N VAL A 283 5.94 20.71 47.84
CA VAL A 283 5.77 19.53 48.69
C VAL A 283 5.22 18.39 47.84
N GLN A 284 5.85 17.21 47.93
CA GLN A 284 5.40 16.02 47.22
C GLN A 284 4.09 15.48 47.84
N GLU A 285 2.99 15.59 47.10
CA GLU A 285 1.69 15.03 47.45
C GLU A 285 1.49 13.68 46.73
N ARG A 286 1.05 12.66 47.47
CA ARG A 286 0.75 11.31 46.95
C ARG A 286 -0.76 11.11 46.80
N VAL A 287 -1.15 10.22 45.91
CA VAL A 287 -2.57 9.86 45.74
C VAL A 287 -3.09 9.16 46.99
N GLU A 288 -4.24 9.63 47.49
CA GLU A 288 -4.88 9.07 48.67
C GLU A 288 -5.49 7.69 48.38
N LYS A 289 -5.60 6.88 49.43
CA LYS A 289 -6.26 5.57 49.42
C LYS A 289 -7.66 5.64 48.81
N TRP A 290 -8.03 4.61 48.06
CA TRP A 290 -9.38 4.48 47.48
C TRP A 290 -10.17 3.41 48.22
N GLU A 291 -10.84 3.80 49.32
CA GLU A 291 -11.54 2.84 50.20
C GLU A 291 -12.57 1.97 49.48
N ALA A 292 -13.33 2.58 48.55
CA ALA A 292 -14.35 1.94 47.74
C ALA A 292 -13.85 1.47 46.35
N GLY A 293 -12.54 1.34 46.16
CA GLY A 293 -11.96 0.92 44.88
C GLY A 293 -12.25 -0.55 44.54
N PRO A 294 -12.28 -0.91 43.24
CA PRO A 294 -12.48 -2.29 42.82
C PRO A 294 -11.27 -3.18 43.19
N GLY A 295 -11.49 -4.47 43.46
CA GLY A 295 -10.40 -5.44 43.65
C GLY A 295 -9.97 -5.71 45.11
N HIS A 296 -10.87 -6.29 45.93
CA HIS A 296 -10.58 -6.92 47.23
C HIS A 296 -10.57 -6.05 48.51
N CYS A 297 -11.37 -4.97 48.60
CA CYS A 297 -11.89 -4.57 49.92
C CYS A 297 -13.03 -5.54 50.30
N LYS A 298 -12.92 -6.31 51.40
CA LYS A 298 -14.01 -7.19 51.88
C LYS A 298 -15.34 -6.44 52.13
N ALA A 299 -15.30 -5.11 52.29
CA ALA A 299 -16.47 -4.24 52.38
C ALA A 299 -17.18 -4.00 51.02
N SER A 300 -16.45 -4.09 49.89
CA SER A 300 -16.92 -3.60 48.60
C SER A 300 -17.99 -4.46 47.94
N ALA A 301 -18.11 -5.75 48.26
CA ALA A 301 -19.15 -6.60 47.67
C ALA A 301 -20.55 -6.28 48.23
N ILE A 302 -20.64 -5.97 49.52
CA ILE A 302 -21.89 -5.61 50.20
C ILE A 302 -22.26 -4.15 49.89
N GLU A 303 -21.26 -3.25 49.86
CA GLU A 303 -21.47 -1.83 49.54
C GLU A 303 -21.70 -1.55 48.06
N ALA A 304 -21.12 -2.33 47.13
CA ALA A 304 -21.41 -2.18 45.69
C ALA A 304 -22.86 -2.57 45.34
N GLN A 305 -23.42 -3.55 46.07
CA GLN A 305 -24.83 -3.91 45.95
C GLN A 305 -25.76 -2.78 46.46
N ALA A 306 -25.32 -2.05 47.50
CA ALA A 306 -26.01 -0.85 48.00
C ALA A 306 -25.87 0.36 47.05
N GLY A 307 -24.70 0.60 46.48
CA GLY A 307 -24.43 1.72 45.56
C GLY A 307 -25.17 1.60 44.21
N ALA A 308 -25.28 0.38 43.66
CA ALA A 308 -26.10 0.12 42.47
C ALA A 308 -27.60 0.40 42.73
N SER A 309 -28.08 0.12 43.94
CA SER A 309 -29.43 0.49 44.39
C SER A 309 -29.61 2.01 44.46
N SER A 310 -28.60 2.75 44.91
CA SER A 310 -28.65 4.23 44.99
C SER A 310 -28.64 4.91 43.61
N ALA A 311 -27.85 4.42 42.66
CA ALA A 311 -27.84 4.95 41.28
C ALA A 311 -29.16 4.68 40.55
N HIS A 312 -29.77 3.50 40.79
CA HIS A 312 -31.10 3.18 40.26
C HIS A 312 -32.20 4.06 40.88
N LEU A 313 -32.09 4.36 42.19
CA LEU A 313 -32.94 5.33 42.88
C LEU A 313 -32.81 6.75 42.32
N LEU A 314 -31.59 7.21 42.03
CA LEU A 314 -31.34 8.52 41.42
C LEU A 314 -31.87 8.60 39.98
N SER A 315 -31.75 7.52 39.19
CA SER A 315 -32.33 7.43 37.85
C SER A 315 -33.85 7.56 37.88
N ASN A 316 -34.51 6.83 38.80
CA ASN A 316 -35.96 6.89 38.97
C ASN A 316 -36.42 8.28 39.45
N CYS A 317 -35.63 8.97 40.28
CA CYS A 317 -35.89 10.34 40.70
C CYS A 317 -35.77 11.34 39.53
N MET A 318 -34.82 11.16 38.62
CA MET A 318 -34.63 12.02 37.45
C MET A 318 -35.72 11.81 36.38
N GLU A 319 -36.18 10.57 36.19
CA GLU A 319 -37.36 10.30 35.34
C GLU A 319 -38.61 10.98 35.91
N THR A 320 -38.81 10.92 37.23
CA THR A 320 -39.93 11.61 37.90
C THR A 320 -39.85 13.15 37.74
N LEU A 321 -38.65 13.72 37.71
CA LEU A 321 -38.43 15.16 37.47
C LEU A 321 -38.70 15.56 36.02
N ASN A 322 -38.33 14.72 35.05
CA ASN A 322 -38.63 14.96 33.64
C ASN A 322 -40.15 14.88 33.37
N ASP A 323 -40.85 13.94 34.00
CA ASP A 323 -42.32 13.86 33.93
C ASP A 323 -43.00 15.12 34.48
N ILE A 324 -42.40 15.77 35.49
CA ILE A 324 -42.91 17.05 36.04
C ILE A 324 -42.66 18.20 35.05
N MET A 325 -41.55 18.19 34.33
CA MET A 325 -41.19 19.24 33.37
C MET A 325 -41.99 19.15 32.06
N GLU A 326 -42.29 17.94 31.56
CA GLU A 326 -43.11 17.76 30.36
C GLU A 326 -44.57 18.24 30.54
N ILE A 327 -45.07 18.25 31.78
CA ILE A 327 -46.40 18.77 32.11
C ILE A 327 -46.45 20.31 32.03
N ASP A 328 -45.33 21.01 32.32
CA ASP A 328 -45.24 22.47 32.21
C ASP A 328 -45.20 22.92 30.74
N ASP A 329 -44.53 22.16 29.86
CA ASP A 329 -44.48 22.45 28.42
C ASP A 329 -45.84 22.23 27.74
N ALA A 330 -46.65 21.28 28.22
CA ALA A 330 -48.02 21.06 27.73
C ALA A 330 -48.98 22.21 28.10
N VAL A 331 -48.68 22.99 29.15
CA VAL A 331 -49.46 24.16 29.55
C VAL A 331 -48.98 25.44 28.85
N ALA A 332 -47.71 25.51 28.45
CA ALA A 332 -47.16 26.65 27.71
C ALA A 332 -47.50 26.65 26.19
N GLY A 333 -47.85 25.49 25.62
CA GLY A 333 -48.11 25.33 24.19
C GLY A 333 -49.47 25.82 23.66
N SER A 334 -50.36 26.37 24.49
CA SER A 334 -51.72 26.76 24.08
C SER A 334 -51.95 28.26 23.82
N GLU A 335 -50.90 29.11 23.82
CA GLU A 335 -51.03 30.53 23.46
C GLU A 335 -50.13 30.87 22.26
N GLY A 336 -50.71 30.90 21.05
CA GLY A 336 -49.96 31.31 19.87
C GLY A 336 -50.66 31.19 18.52
N ASP A 337 -51.90 31.68 18.37
CA ASP A 337 -52.42 32.05 17.05
C ASP A 337 -53.58 33.06 17.14
N GLY A 338 -53.55 34.12 16.32
CA GLY A 338 -54.76 34.87 15.96
C GLY A 338 -54.88 36.33 16.41
N LYS A 339 -54.83 37.23 15.42
CA LYS A 339 -55.02 38.68 15.47
C LYS A 339 -56.44 39.13 15.92
N SER A 340 -56.44 40.37 16.45
CA SER A 340 -57.45 41.44 16.30
C SER A 340 -58.52 41.67 17.39
N ASN A 341 -58.42 42.88 17.96
CA ASN A 341 -59.45 43.81 18.46
C ASN A 341 -60.62 43.30 19.33
N GLY A 342 -60.59 43.71 20.61
CA GLY A 342 -61.63 44.58 21.16
C GLY A 342 -62.68 43.96 22.10
N VAL A 343 -62.48 44.26 23.40
CA VAL A 343 -63.50 44.56 24.43
C VAL A 343 -64.10 43.37 25.22
N VAL A 344 -64.04 43.56 26.54
CA VAL A 344 -64.74 42.94 27.70
C VAL A 344 -64.06 41.76 28.40
N ALA A 345 -63.67 42.04 29.64
CA ALA A 345 -63.25 41.12 30.69
C ALA A 345 -64.43 40.27 31.19
N ASP A 346 -64.20 38.99 31.50
CA ASP A 346 -64.60 38.35 32.76
C ASP A 346 -64.46 36.82 32.65
N SER A 347 -63.51 36.26 33.42
CA SER A 347 -63.55 34.92 34.03
C SER A 347 -62.13 34.48 34.45
N LEU A 348 -61.60 35.10 35.50
CA LEU A 348 -60.48 34.55 36.27
C LEU A 348 -60.99 33.32 37.04
N VAL A 349 -60.69 32.12 36.56
CA VAL A 349 -60.73 30.93 37.42
C VAL A 349 -59.52 31.02 38.34
N SER A 350 -59.79 31.19 39.63
CA SER A 350 -58.80 31.25 40.70
C SER A 350 -57.83 30.05 40.61
N GLN A 351 -56.54 30.34 40.40
CA GLN A 351 -55.45 29.35 40.42
C GLN A 351 -55.08 28.86 41.84
N GLU A 352 -55.82 29.29 42.86
CA GLU A 352 -55.53 28.97 44.25
C GLU A 352 -55.60 27.47 44.59
N PRO A 353 -56.53 26.67 44.03
CA PRO A 353 -56.54 25.22 44.24
C PRO A 353 -55.28 24.53 43.67
N TYR A 354 -54.77 25.01 42.52
CA TYR A 354 -53.58 24.47 41.87
C TYR A 354 -52.31 24.78 42.68
N ARG A 355 -52.20 26.01 43.21
CA ARG A 355 -51.09 26.41 44.09
C ARG A 355 -51.07 25.63 45.40
N GLN A 356 -52.23 25.29 45.96
CA GLN A 356 -52.28 24.45 47.16
C GLN A 356 -51.86 23.00 46.90
N VAL A 357 -52.18 22.43 45.73
CA VAL A 357 -51.70 21.09 45.36
C VAL A 357 -50.18 21.06 45.15
N LEU A 358 -49.62 22.07 44.47
CA LEU A 358 -48.17 22.18 44.29
C LEU A 358 -47.43 22.40 45.62
N LYS A 359 -47.97 23.26 46.49
CA LYS A 359 -47.41 23.48 47.83
C LYS A 359 -47.45 22.21 48.69
N ALA A 360 -48.56 21.46 48.68
CA ALA A 360 -48.68 20.21 49.43
C ALA A 360 -47.72 19.12 48.91
N LYS A 361 -47.48 19.06 47.59
CA LYS A 361 -46.48 18.15 47.00
C LYS A 361 -45.06 18.56 47.35
N TRP A 362 -44.75 19.87 47.33
CA TRP A 362 -43.45 20.42 47.73
C TRP A 362 -43.15 20.20 49.22
N GLU A 363 -44.12 20.40 50.09
CA GLU A 363 -43.98 20.13 51.53
C GLU A 363 -43.76 18.64 51.80
N LYS A 364 -44.41 17.73 51.04
CA LYS A 364 -44.16 16.29 51.10
C LYS A 364 -42.74 15.91 50.65
N TYR A 365 -42.24 16.56 49.61
CA TYR A 365 -40.85 16.42 49.13
C TYR A 365 -39.85 16.88 50.19
N CYS A 366 -40.10 18.03 50.83
CA CYS A 366 -39.23 18.56 51.90
C CYS A 366 -39.22 17.65 53.15
N VAL A 367 -40.34 17.04 53.53
CA VAL A 367 -40.39 16.06 54.64
C VAL A 367 -39.66 14.76 54.27
N PHE A 368 -39.79 14.30 53.03
CA PHE A 368 -39.12 13.08 52.54
C PHE A 368 -37.59 13.24 52.47
N VAL A 369 -37.10 14.38 51.97
CA VAL A 369 -35.67 14.69 51.87
C VAL A 369 -35.09 15.07 53.23
N GLY A 370 -35.85 15.79 54.07
CA GLY A 370 -35.45 16.19 55.43
C GLY A 370 -35.31 15.02 56.42
N GLY A 371 -35.87 13.84 56.11
CA GLY A 371 -35.71 12.62 56.92
C GLY A 371 -34.37 11.89 56.75
N HIS A 372 -33.56 12.24 55.75
CA HIS A 372 -32.35 11.51 55.38
C HIS A 372 -31.04 12.33 55.44
N ILE A 373 -31.05 13.47 56.14
CA ILE A 373 -29.84 14.26 56.44
C ILE A 373 -29.69 14.38 57.97
N PRO A 374 -28.58 13.92 58.59
CA PRO A 374 -28.32 14.15 60.00
C PRO A 374 -28.17 15.66 60.31
N TYR A 375 -29.12 16.17 61.08
CA TYR A 375 -29.21 17.55 61.55
C TYR A 375 -28.23 17.78 62.72
N ALA A 376 -26.97 18.11 62.45
CA ALA A 376 -25.97 18.34 63.50
C ALA A 376 -24.95 19.49 63.29
N VAL A 377 -25.17 20.44 62.37
CA VAL A 377 -24.24 21.60 62.22
C VAL A 377 -24.94 22.97 62.15
N ALA A 378 -26.28 23.06 62.27
CA ALA A 378 -27.00 24.32 62.04
C ALA A 378 -27.76 24.89 63.26
N LEU A 379 -27.28 24.68 64.49
CA LEU A 379 -27.78 25.40 65.68
C LEU A 379 -26.66 25.72 66.68
N THR A 380 -25.91 26.78 66.41
CA THR A 380 -25.43 27.70 67.46
C THR A 380 -25.44 29.13 66.90
N ASN A 381 -26.52 29.86 67.22
CA ASN A 381 -26.67 31.30 66.97
C ASN A 381 -25.82 32.11 67.96
N GLY A 382 -25.29 33.25 67.51
CA GLY A 382 -24.65 34.25 68.37
C GLY A 382 -24.27 35.55 67.66
N VAL A 383 -25.16 36.53 67.73
CA VAL A 383 -25.17 37.90 67.18
C VAL A 383 -24.00 38.82 67.65
N ALA A 384 -23.39 39.55 66.67
CA ALA A 384 -22.88 40.95 66.65
C ALA A 384 -21.65 41.43 67.49
N PRO A 385 -21.04 42.63 67.22
CA PRO A 385 -20.74 43.33 65.94
C PRO A 385 -19.37 44.12 65.92
N LEU A 386 -19.10 44.84 64.81
CA LEU A 386 -18.23 46.03 64.62
C LEU A 386 -16.69 45.88 64.73
N ASP A 387 -15.95 46.24 63.68
CA ASP A 387 -15.28 47.56 63.54
C ASP A 387 -14.43 47.69 62.26
N GLU A 388 -14.09 48.93 61.99
CA GLU A 388 -13.62 49.61 60.79
C GLU A 388 -12.19 49.29 60.30
N ASP A 389 -11.92 49.81 59.09
CA ASP A 389 -10.67 50.43 58.62
C ASP A 389 -9.65 49.64 57.75
N ASP A 390 -9.57 50.15 56.50
CA ASP A 390 -8.38 50.67 55.82
C ASP A 390 -7.13 49.79 55.67
N ASN A 391 -6.81 49.39 54.42
CA ASN A 391 -5.94 50.22 53.58
C ASN A 391 -5.61 49.55 52.23
N GLY A 392 -5.57 50.37 51.20
CA GLY A 392 -5.26 50.02 49.82
C GLY A 392 -3.79 49.71 49.53
N GLY A 393 -3.53 49.34 48.28
CA GLY A 393 -2.19 49.11 47.77
C GLY A 393 -2.16 48.68 46.30
N VAL A 394 -2.40 49.64 45.41
CA VAL A 394 -2.09 49.56 43.97
C VAL A 394 -0.58 49.76 43.77
N ILE A 395 0.13 48.85 43.08
CA ILE A 395 1.33 49.17 42.29
C ILE A 395 1.40 48.29 41.02
N ARG A 396 1.68 48.95 39.89
CA ARG A 396 1.92 48.47 38.52
C ARG A 396 3.36 48.00 38.27
N THR A 397 3.56 47.47 37.06
CA THR A 397 4.81 47.33 36.25
C THR A 397 5.56 46.02 36.53
N GLY A 398 5.89 45.14 35.57
CA GLY A 398 6.09 45.27 34.13
C GLY A 398 7.57 45.07 33.84
N PHE A 399 7.98 43.94 33.24
CA PHE A 399 9.29 43.78 32.58
C PHE A 399 9.29 42.54 31.66
N ASP A 400 9.55 42.79 30.38
CA ASP A 400 10.03 41.84 29.37
C ASP A 400 11.47 41.40 29.70
N LEU A 401 11.81 40.14 29.42
CA LEU A 401 13.14 39.75 28.92
C LEU A 401 13.05 38.44 28.11
N ASN A 402 13.52 38.53 26.86
CA ASN A 402 13.87 37.43 25.97
C ASN A 402 15.02 36.59 26.55
N SER A 403 15.03 35.29 26.26
CA SER A 403 16.28 34.57 25.96
C SER A 403 16.02 33.30 25.16
N ASP A 404 16.86 33.13 24.14
CA ASP A 404 16.91 32.10 23.11
C ASP A 404 17.31 30.70 23.62
N GLY A 405 16.99 29.64 22.87
CA GLY A 405 17.77 28.40 22.94
C GLY A 405 17.18 27.11 22.36
N LYS A 406 17.40 26.90 21.04
CA LYS A 406 17.77 25.64 20.36
C LYS A 406 16.75 24.49 20.16
N GLU A 407 16.49 24.20 18.87
CA GLU A 407 15.90 22.99 18.28
C GLU A 407 16.99 22.14 17.59
N GLU A 408 16.97 20.81 17.78
CA GLU A 408 17.51 19.71 16.94
C GLU A 408 16.53 18.52 17.14
N ILE A 409 15.61 18.22 16.21
CA ILE A 409 15.66 17.31 15.03
C ILE A 409 15.80 15.81 15.38
N GLU A 410 14.72 15.05 15.14
CA GLU A 410 14.69 13.61 14.75
C GLU A 410 13.38 13.27 13.96
N PRO A 411 13.28 12.12 13.27
CA PRO A 411 12.49 11.94 12.03
C PRO A 411 11.17 11.10 12.11
N HIS A 412 10.33 11.32 11.08
CA HIS A 412 9.18 10.51 10.60
C HIS A 412 9.63 9.18 9.92
N ASP A 413 8.88 8.10 9.66
CA ASP A 413 7.44 7.78 9.58
C ASP A 413 7.25 6.24 9.62
N GLY A 414 6.09 5.74 10.06
CA GLY A 414 5.65 4.34 9.92
C GLY A 414 4.14 4.22 9.68
N GLN A 415 3.73 3.86 8.46
CA GLN A 415 2.33 3.79 8.01
C GLN A 415 1.57 2.57 8.57
N GLY A 416 0.38 2.81 9.12
CA GLY A 416 -0.62 1.78 9.46
C GLY A 416 -2.04 2.27 9.15
N GLY A 417 -2.81 1.47 8.41
CA GLY A 417 -4.08 1.83 7.77
C GLY A 417 -5.20 2.32 8.69
N ARG A 418 -6.02 3.23 8.17
CA ARG A 418 -7.25 3.76 8.80
C ARG A 418 -8.51 3.22 8.10
N PRO A 419 -9.59 2.89 8.83
CA PRO A 419 -10.93 2.75 8.25
C PRO A 419 -11.62 4.12 8.07
N ALA A 420 -12.45 4.20 7.04
CA ALA A 420 -13.10 5.40 6.55
C ALA A 420 -14.20 5.93 7.49
N GLY A 421 -14.13 7.23 7.82
CA GLY A 421 -15.19 7.99 8.48
C GLY A 421 -15.69 9.13 7.59
N THR A 422 -17.00 9.17 7.38
CA THR A 422 -17.79 10.19 6.67
C THR A 422 -17.59 11.60 7.25
N LYS A 423 -17.34 12.62 6.42
CA LYS A 423 -17.51 14.03 6.81
C LYS A 423 -18.27 14.82 5.75
N LYS A 424 -19.46 15.31 6.16
CA LYS A 424 -20.26 16.34 5.48
C LYS A 424 -19.64 17.72 5.72
N ALA A 425 -19.59 18.54 4.67
CA ALA A 425 -19.09 19.91 4.71
C ALA A 425 -20.22 20.88 5.12
N GLN A 426 -19.90 21.85 5.98
CA GLN A 426 -20.75 23.02 6.23
C GLN A 426 -19.88 24.29 6.21
N LYS A 427 -20.18 25.15 5.23
CA LYS A 427 -19.57 26.47 4.97
C LYS A 427 -20.00 27.47 6.05
N ARG A 428 -19.06 28.28 6.56
CA ARG A 428 -19.36 29.61 7.13
C ARG A 428 -18.38 30.66 6.58
N LYS A 429 -18.95 31.77 6.13
CA LYS A 429 -18.31 33.02 5.70
C LYS A 429 -18.11 33.93 6.92
N SER A 430 -17.03 34.73 6.92
CA SER A 430 -17.04 36.07 7.52
C SER A 430 -15.96 36.96 6.89
N ASN A 431 -16.37 38.21 6.61
CA ASN A 431 -15.61 39.41 6.24
C ASN A 431 -14.57 39.76 7.33
N THR A 432 -13.52 40.59 7.14
CA THR A 432 -13.52 42.02 6.77
C THR A 432 -12.10 42.56 6.51
N ASP A 433 -12.00 43.48 5.55
CA ASP A 433 -11.24 44.76 5.47
C ASP A 433 -9.86 44.99 6.08
N GLY A 434 -9.04 45.75 5.34
CA GLY A 434 -8.01 46.63 5.92
C GLY A 434 -6.82 46.98 5.02
N SER A 435 -6.96 48.04 4.21
CA SER A 435 -5.92 48.63 3.35
C SER A 435 -4.77 49.29 4.11
N THR A 436 -3.59 49.42 3.49
CA THR A 436 -2.92 50.73 3.31
C THR A 436 -1.76 50.66 2.32
N SER A 437 -1.66 51.70 1.49
CA SER A 437 -0.67 51.91 0.43
C SER A 437 0.54 52.71 0.92
N LYS A 438 1.66 52.66 0.18
CA LYS A 438 2.34 53.88 -0.33
C LYS A 438 3.54 53.61 -1.27
N LYS A 439 3.37 54.16 -2.48
CA LYS A 439 4.25 55.04 -3.29
C LYS A 439 5.63 54.56 -3.82
N ARG A 440 5.63 54.53 -5.17
CA ARG A 440 6.71 54.53 -6.17
C ARG A 440 7.76 55.65 -6.02
N GLN A 441 8.95 55.39 -6.55
CA GLN A 441 9.75 56.35 -7.33
C GLN A 441 10.29 55.68 -8.59
N ARG A 442 10.31 56.45 -9.69
CA ARG A 442 10.61 56.07 -11.08
C ARG A 442 11.75 56.98 -11.54
N VAL A 443 12.73 56.44 -12.27
CA VAL A 443 13.71 57.24 -13.02
C VAL A 443 13.86 56.58 -14.41
N ASP A 444 13.66 57.39 -15.45
CA ASP A 444 13.75 57.02 -16.86
C ASP A 444 15.14 57.38 -17.42
N PHE A 445 15.68 56.59 -18.37
CA PHE A 445 16.63 57.04 -19.40
C PHE A 445 16.64 56.05 -20.60
N PHE A 446 16.67 56.60 -21.82
CA PHE A 446 16.85 56.00 -23.18
C PHE A 446 17.88 56.91 -23.92
N PRO A 447 18.35 56.66 -25.17
CA PRO A 447 18.29 55.48 -26.07
C PRO A 447 19.62 55.15 -26.82
N GLN A 448 19.65 54.07 -27.65
CA GLN A 448 20.01 54.04 -29.10
C GLN A 448 20.57 52.68 -29.63
N ASP A 449 19.84 52.11 -30.61
CA ASP A 449 20.23 51.69 -31.99
C ASP A 449 21.21 50.52 -32.33
N ILE A 450 20.66 49.55 -33.11
CA ILE A 450 21.13 48.87 -34.36
C ILE A 450 21.21 47.31 -34.39
N GLU A 451 20.38 46.78 -35.31
CA GLU A 451 20.46 45.63 -36.26
C GLU A 451 21.20 44.31 -35.96
N GLY A 452 20.44 43.20 -35.99
CA GLY A 452 20.54 42.17 -37.05
C GLY A 452 21.60 41.07 -36.97
N SER A 453 21.28 39.93 -36.36
CA SER A 453 21.57 38.56 -36.88
C SER A 453 21.04 37.47 -35.92
N ILE A 454 20.72 36.29 -36.46
CA ILE A 454 20.31 35.11 -35.69
C ILE A 454 21.58 34.54 -35.03
N GLU A 455 21.78 34.82 -33.74
CA GLU A 455 22.81 34.18 -32.92
C GLU A 455 22.17 33.43 -31.74
N THR A 456 22.76 32.27 -31.45
CA THR A 456 22.69 31.48 -30.22
C THR A 456 22.18 32.25 -29.00
N ILE A 457 21.12 31.75 -28.35
CA ILE A 457 20.65 32.26 -27.06
C ILE A 457 21.72 31.95 -26.00
N THR A 458 22.71 32.83 -25.88
CA THR A 458 23.58 32.91 -24.70
C THR A 458 22.87 33.75 -23.64
N TRP A 459 22.58 33.12 -22.50
CA TRP A 459 22.03 33.80 -21.34
C TRP A 459 23.01 34.87 -20.83
N HIS A 460 22.57 36.12 -20.72
CA HIS A 460 23.29 37.12 -19.94
C HIS A 460 23.32 36.67 -18.47
N LYS A 461 24.54 36.61 -17.91
CA LYS A 461 24.79 36.43 -16.48
C LYS A 461 23.90 37.41 -15.69
N PRO A 462 23.19 36.97 -14.63
CA PRO A 462 22.48 37.91 -13.76
C PRO A 462 23.49 38.92 -13.16
N PRO A 463 23.05 40.14 -12.83
CA PRO A 463 23.92 41.17 -12.26
C PRO A 463 24.66 40.61 -11.04
N SER A 464 25.95 40.93 -10.95
CA SER A 464 26.97 40.37 -10.06
C SER A 464 26.78 40.63 -8.55
N ASP A 465 25.57 40.90 -8.08
CA ASP A 465 25.24 41.13 -6.67
C ASP A 465 24.74 39.86 -5.96
N SER A 466 25.20 38.68 -6.37
CA SER A 466 24.89 37.38 -5.75
C SER A 466 25.81 37.00 -4.57
N THR A 467 26.74 37.86 -4.18
CA THR A 467 27.65 37.62 -3.05
C THR A 467 26.97 37.63 -1.67
N ASN A 468 25.65 37.89 -1.59
CA ASN A 468 24.91 37.97 -0.33
C ASN A 468 23.84 36.87 -0.12
N ILE A 469 23.66 35.94 -1.05
CA ILE A 469 22.72 34.80 -0.87
C ILE A 469 23.43 33.61 -0.21
N SER A 470 24.71 33.40 -0.52
CA SER A 470 25.55 32.35 0.07
C SER A 470 25.83 32.54 1.57
N SER A 471 25.63 33.73 2.13
CA SER A 471 25.80 34.00 3.57
C SER A 471 24.52 33.73 4.40
N ARG A 472 23.37 33.49 3.76
CA ARG A 472 22.08 33.23 4.45
C ARG A 472 21.64 31.77 4.45
N LEU A 473 22.26 30.93 3.63
CA LEU A 473 22.09 29.48 3.64
C LEU A 473 23.17 28.90 4.55
N GLY A 474 22.81 28.54 5.77
CA GLY A 474 23.74 28.06 6.80
C GLY A 474 24.59 26.87 6.34
N SER A 475 25.73 26.67 6.99
CA SER A 475 26.76 25.65 6.74
C SER A 475 26.30 24.17 6.79
N GLY A 476 25.00 23.90 6.93
CA GLY A 476 24.40 22.56 7.02
C GLY A 476 23.92 21.94 5.70
N LEU A 477 23.98 22.66 4.56
CA LEU A 477 23.53 22.11 3.26
C LEU A 477 24.60 21.31 2.49
N ASN A 478 25.82 21.21 3.01
CA ASN A 478 26.96 20.62 2.30
C ASN A 478 27.02 19.07 2.33
N THR A 479 26.03 18.38 2.91
CA THR A 479 26.06 16.91 3.07
C THR A 479 24.76 16.22 2.70
N LEU A 480 23.96 16.78 1.79
CA LEU A 480 22.83 16.06 1.20
C LEU A 480 23.36 14.96 0.28
N GLU A 481 23.37 13.72 0.78
CA GLU A 481 23.70 12.56 -0.03
C GLU A 481 22.51 12.15 -0.89
N PHE A 482 22.73 12.03 -2.20
CA PHE A 482 21.75 11.48 -3.13
C PHE A 482 22.12 10.02 -3.44
N PRO A 483 21.39 9.02 -2.92
CA PRO A 483 21.79 7.61 -3.02
C PRO A 483 22.04 7.14 -4.44
N PHE A 484 21.29 7.64 -5.42
CA PHE A 484 21.46 7.25 -6.82
C PHE A 484 22.82 7.67 -7.40
N LEU A 485 23.41 8.77 -6.94
CA LEU A 485 24.75 9.18 -7.37
C LEU A 485 25.80 8.15 -6.92
N LYS A 486 25.61 7.51 -5.76
CA LYS A 486 26.49 6.42 -5.30
C LYS A 486 26.39 5.17 -6.17
N CYS A 487 25.29 4.99 -6.91
CA CYS A 487 25.09 3.90 -7.84
C CYS A 487 25.65 4.19 -9.25
N LEU A 488 26.16 5.39 -9.52
CA LEU A 488 26.71 5.80 -10.82
C LEU A 488 28.23 5.77 -10.81
N THR A 489 28.77 4.63 -10.41
CA THR A 489 30.22 4.37 -10.42
C THR A 489 30.72 4.05 -11.82
N GLN A 490 32.03 4.19 -12.06
CA GLN A 490 32.66 3.70 -13.29
C GLN A 490 32.28 2.26 -13.61
N GLU A 491 32.41 1.37 -12.63
CA GLU A 491 32.11 -0.06 -12.78
C GLU A 491 30.67 -0.29 -13.24
N SER A 492 29.69 0.36 -12.59
CA SER A 492 28.29 0.21 -12.99
C SER A 492 28.00 0.72 -14.41
N ILE A 493 28.66 1.79 -14.85
CA ILE A 493 28.46 2.34 -16.20
C ILE A 493 29.16 1.47 -17.25
N GLU A 494 30.33 0.89 -16.93
CA GLU A 494 31.04 -0.06 -17.79
C GLU A 494 30.26 -1.37 -17.97
N ILE A 495 29.60 -1.87 -16.93
CA ILE A 495 28.69 -3.02 -17.02
C ILE A 495 27.55 -2.69 -18.01
N GLU A 496 26.91 -1.53 -17.86
CA GLU A 496 25.85 -1.13 -18.81
C GLU A 496 26.37 -0.93 -20.24
N LEU A 497 27.58 -0.41 -20.41
CA LEU A 497 28.20 -0.26 -21.72
C LEU A 497 28.39 -1.62 -22.38
N THR A 498 28.91 -2.60 -21.62
CA THR A 498 29.11 -3.97 -22.10
C THR A 498 27.78 -4.61 -22.50
N GLU A 499 26.74 -4.48 -21.67
CA GLU A 499 25.39 -4.98 -22.00
C GLU A 499 24.81 -4.36 -23.28
N VAL A 500 25.02 -3.05 -23.48
CA VAL A 500 24.54 -2.33 -24.67
C VAL A 500 25.32 -2.76 -25.92
N GLU A 501 26.64 -2.91 -25.81
CA GLU A 501 27.48 -3.42 -26.90
C GLU A 501 27.03 -4.83 -27.30
N GLU A 502 26.91 -5.76 -26.35
CA GLU A 502 26.41 -7.13 -26.57
C GLU A 502 25.03 -7.14 -27.24
N SER A 503 24.11 -6.31 -26.74
CA SER A 503 22.76 -6.21 -27.29
C SER A 503 22.77 -5.79 -28.76
N ILE A 504 23.68 -4.89 -29.13
CA ILE A 504 23.81 -4.37 -30.49
C ILE A 504 24.46 -5.38 -31.42
N TYR A 505 25.50 -6.08 -30.96
CA TYR A 505 26.10 -7.17 -31.74
C TYR A 505 25.07 -8.25 -32.09
N GLN A 506 24.26 -8.67 -31.11
CA GLN A 506 23.23 -9.68 -31.33
C GLN A 506 22.12 -9.17 -32.26
N ALA A 507 21.64 -7.93 -32.06
CA ALA A 507 20.60 -7.33 -32.89
C ALA A 507 21.04 -7.19 -34.37
N ILE A 508 22.26 -6.69 -34.63
CA ILE A 508 22.79 -6.54 -36.00
C ILE A 508 23.09 -7.91 -36.63
N GLY A 509 23.56 -8.88 -35.84
CA GLY A 509 23.83 -10.24 -36.32
C GLY A 509 22.58 -10.92 -36.90
N ALA A 510 21.43 -10.78 -36.22
CA ALA A 510 20.18 -11.38 -36.67
C ALA A 510 19.60 -10.73 -37.92
N GLU A 511 19.72 -9.41 -38.10
CA GLU A 511 19.23 -8.70 -39.30
C GLU A 511 19.85 -9.22 -40.61
N ARG A 512 21.06 -9.81 -40.55
CA ARG A 512 21.72 -10.41 -41.72
C ARG A 512 21.27 -11.84 -42.04
N THR A 513 20.65 -12.53 -41.09
CA THR A 513 20.01 -13.83 -41.35
C THR A 513 18.64 -13.60 -42.01
N THR A 514 18.68 -13.01 -43.22
CA THR A 514 17.56 -12.42 -43.97
C THR A 514 16.51 -13.40 -44.52
N THR A 515 16.39 -14.58 -43.94
CA THR A 515 15.19 -15.38 -44.16
C THR A 515 14.28 -15.13 -42.96
N PRO A 516 13.25 -14.26 -43.06
CA PRO A 516 12.22 -14.21 -42.03
C PRO A 516 11.61 -15.60 -41.97
N LEU A 517 12.05 -16.38 -40.98
CA LEU A 517 11.43 -17.63 -40.64
C LEU A 517 10.04 -17.22 -40.15
N LEU A 518 9.06 -17.35 -41.03
CA LEU A 518 7.66 -17.43 -40.64
C LEU A 518 7.54 -18.67 -39.77
N ILE A 519 7.85 -18.49 -38.49
CA ILE A 519 7.63 -19.48 -37.44
C ILE A 519 6.12 -19.60 -37.35
N HIS A 520 5.54 -20.50 -38.14
CA HIS A 520 4.18 -20.95 -37.92
C HIS A 520 4.11 -21.45 -36.47
N SER A 521 3.02 -21.16 -35.76
CA SER A 521 2.80 -21.59 -34.37
C SER A 521 2.95 -23.11 -34.16
N ASN A 522 2.92 -23.90 -35.24
CA ASN A 522 3.14 -25.34 -35.23
C ASN A 522 4.63 -25.74 -35.23
N SER A 523 5.56 -24.84 -35.54
CA SER A 523 6.99 -25.16 -35.72
C SER A 523 7.69 -25.69 -34.47
N VAL A 524 7.26 -25.30 -33.27
CA VAL A 524 7.77 -25.88 -32.01
C VAL A 524 7.29 -27.32 -31.85
N ILE A 525 6.03 -27.59 -32.22
CA ILE A 525 5.44 -28.94 -32.22
C ILE A 525 6.08 -29.78 -33.32
N ASP A 526 6.38 -29.21 -34.48
CA ASP A 526 7.04 -29.89 -35.60
C ASP A 526 8.52 -30.19 -35.29
N LEU A 527 9.22 -29.27 -34.59
CA LEU A 527 10.56 -29.50 -34.02
C LEU A 527 10.54 -30.64 -33.01
N GLN A 528 9.57 -30.62 -32.11
CA GLN A 528 9.39 -31.68 -31.13
C GLN A 528 9.09 -33.02 -31.82
N ASN A 529 8.16 -33.05 -32.77
CA ASN A 529 7.80 -34.26 -33.51
C ASN A 529 8.95 -34.80 -34.36
N ALA A 530 9.72 -33.95 -35.05
CA ALA A 530 10.86 -34.38 -35.85
C ALA A 530 11.92 -35.07 -34.96
N ILE A 531 12.33 -34.40 -33.87
CA ILE A 531 13.32 -34.93 -32.92
C ILE A 531 12.83 -36.22 -32.26
N TRP A 532 11.54 -36.31 -31.91
CA TRP A 532 10.99 -37.46 -31.19
C TRP A 532 10.73 -38.68 -32.09
N LEU A 533 10.34 -38.49 -33.34
CA LEU A 533 9.98 -39.59 -34.24
C LEU A 533 11.18 -40.18 -34.96
N ASP A 534 12.16 -39.36 -35.34
CA ASP A 534 13.39 -39.83 -36.00
C ASP A 534 14.57 -38.87 -35.77
N PRO A 535 15.23 -38.91 -34.59
CA PRO A 535 16.27 -37.96 -34.21
C PRO A 535 17.53 -38.01 -35.08
N LEU A 536 17.73 -39.10 -35.83
CA LEU A 536 18.88 -39.27 -36.73
C LEU A 536 18.56 -38.90 -38.18
N SER A 537 17.32 -38.50 -38.48
CA SER A 537 16.95 -38.06 -39.82
C SER A 537 17.57 -36.71 -40.18
N GLU A 538 17.87 -36.52 -41.45
CA GLU A 538 18.27 -35.23 -42.03
C GLU A 538 17.20 -34.14 -41.78
N ASN A 539 15.93 -34.54 -41.71
CA ASN A 539 14.83 -33.66 -41.34
C ASN A 539 14.98 -33.14 -39.90
N SER A 540 15.29 -34.00 -38.93
CA SER A 540 15.51 -33.57 -37.53
C SER A 540 16.69 -32.62 -37.39
N LEU A 541 17.79 -32.86 -38.11
CA LEU A 541 18.93 -31.92 -38.14
C LEU A 541 18.51 -30.57 -38.73
N THR A 542 17.73 -30.57 -39.80
CA THR A 542 17.22 -29.36 -40.45
C THR A 542 16.29 -28.57 -39.52
N VAL A 543 15.36 -29.25 -38.84
CA VAL A 543 14.42 -28.59 -37.93
C VAL A 543 15.14 -28.09 -36.66
N ILE A 544 16.09 -28.84 -36.10
CA ILE A 544 16.97 -28.37 -35.01
C ILE A 544 17.73 -27.10 -35.43
N PHE A 545 18.33 -27.12 -36.62
CA PHE A 545 19.03 -25.95 -37.14
C PHE A 545 18.11 -24.73 -37.28
N HIS A 546 16.88 -24.91 -37.78
CA HIS A 546 15.88 -23.84 -37.83
C HIS A 546 15.43 -23.39 -36.44
N GLY A 547 15.28 -24.30 -35.48
CA GLY A 547 14.95 -23.99 -34.09
C GLY A 547 16.04 -23.18 -33.40
N LEU A 548 17.31 -23.54 -33.58
CA LEU A 548 18.45 -22.79 -33.05
C LEU A 548 18.56 -21.40 -33.69
N ASN A 549 18.34 -21.30 -35.00
CA ASN A 549 18.28 -19.99 -35.68
C ASN A 549 17.10 -19.15 -35.18
N ALA A 550 15.94 -19.77 -34.92
CA ALA A 550 14.79 -19.09 -34.33
C ALA A 550 15.09 -18.58 -32.91
N MET A 551 15.77 -19.38 -32.08
CA MET A 551 16.21 -18.95 -30.74
C MET A 551 17.17 -17.75 -30.81
N GLN A 552 18.13 -17.78 -31.74
CA GLN A 552 19.03 -16.64 -31.98
C GLN A 552 18.26 -15.40 -32.46
N GLN A 553 17.22 -15.57 -33.29
CA GLN A 553 16.35 -14.47 -33.71
C GLN A 553 15.51 -13.93 -32.54
N PHE A 554 15.04 -14.79 -31.62
CA PHE A 554 14.34 -14.35 -30.41
C PHE A 554 15.24 -13.59 -29.46
N GLU A 555 16.46 -14.09 -29.20
CA GLU A 555 17.44 -13.39 -28.37
C GLU A 555 17.76 -12.02 -28.99
N ALA A 556 18.01 -11.96 -30.30
CA ALA A 556 18.22 -10.69 -30.98
C ALA A 556 17.01 -9.75 -30.93
N CYS A 557 15.79 -10.29 -31.00
CA CYS A 557 14.56 -9.52 -30.82
C CYS A 557 14.46 -8.95 -29.41
N GLU A 558 14.74 -9.75 -28.38
CA GLU A 558 14.78 -9.31 -26.98
C GLU A 558 15.82 -8.20 -26.78
N ARG A 559 17.03 -8.35 -27.33
CA ARG A 559 18.05 -7.30 -27.31
C ARG A 559 17.62 -6.03 -28.03
N HIS A 560 17.02 -6.17 -29.22
CA HIS A 560 16.45 -5.04 -29.95
C HIS A 560 15.37 -4.31 -29.12
N THR A 561 14.50 -5.06 -28.46
CA THR A 561 13.48 -4.51 -27.56
C THR A 561 14.12 -3.79 -26.38
N SER A 562 15.17 -4.35 -25.75
CA SER A 562 15.91 -3.70 -24.66
C SER A 562 16.51 -2.34 -25.09
N LEU A 563 17.16 -2.29 -26.25
CA LEU A 563 17.70 -1.05 -26.83
C LEU A 563 16.59 -0.05 -27.17
N THR A 564 15.46 -0.54 -27.69
CA THR A 564 14.28 0.27 -28.00
C THR A 564 13.68 0.88 -26.74
N LEU A 565 13.57 0.10 -25.66
CA LEU A 565 13.10 0.57 -24.37
C LEU A 565 14.01 1.66 -23.80
N ARG A 566 15.34 1.48 -23.83
CA ARG A 566 16.29 2.53 -23.39
C ARG A 566 16.10 3.83 -24.19
N LYS A 567 15.96 3.74 -25.52
CA LYS A 567 15.69 4.91 -26.37
C LYS A 567 14.32 5.55 -26.06
N GLN A 568 13.29 4.74 -25.84
CA GLN A 568 11.96 5.22 -25.47
C GLN A 568 11.97 5.90 -24.10
N HIS A 569 12.65 5.34 -23.10
CA HIS A 569 12.84 5.95 -21.78
C HIS A 569 13.51 7.33 -21.90
N ALA A 570 14.62 7.42 -22.65
CA ALA A 570 15.27 8.69 -22.93
C ALA A 570 14.31 9.68 -23.62
N GLY A 571 13.50 9.21 -24.58
CA GLY A 571 12.46 9.98 -25.23
C GLY A 571 11.38 10.49 -24.28
N VAL A 572 10.84 9.63 -23.41
CA VAL A 572 9.82 9.99 -22.40
C VAL A 572 10.38 11.02 -21.42
N MET A 573 11.60 10.82 -20.91
CA MET A 573 12.28 11.77 -20.02
C MET A 573 12.46 13.12 -20.71
N THR A 574 12.92 13.12 -21.97
CA THR A 574 13.13 14.34 -22.77
C THR A 574 11.82 15.07 -23.06
N VAL A 575 10.77 14.34 -23.49
CA VAL A 575 9.45 14.94 -23.78
C VAL A 575 8.86 15.52 -22.51
N ASN A 576 8.91 14.80 -21.37
CA ASN A 576 8.44 15.32 -20.09
C ASN A 576 9.17 16.62 -19.74
N TYR A 577 10.52 16.59 -19.79
CA TYR A 577 11.34 17.78 -19.57
C TYR A 577 10.96 18.96 -20.46
N LEU A 578 10.95 18.80 -21.79
CA LEU A 578 10.64 19.87 -22.74
C LEU A 578 9.24 20.44 -22.54
N THR A 579 8.29 19.58 -22.20
CA THR A 579 6.88 19.93 -22.00
C THR A 579 6.72 20.84 -20.77
N TRP A 580 7.36 20.49 -19.66
CA TRP A 580 7.37 21.34 -18.45
C TRP A 580 8.27 22.55 -18.59
N PHE A 581 9.41 22.45 -19.29
CA PHE A 581 10.26 23.61 -19.56
C PHE A 581 9.52 24.65 -20.40
N TRP A 582 8.81 24.21 -21.44
CA TRP A 582 7.96 25.09 -22.24
C TRP A 582 6.90 25.78 -21.38
N LEU A 583 6.24 25.03 -20.50
CA LEU A 583 5.16 25.56 -19.68
C LEU A 583 5.65 26.47 -18.54
N ASP A 584 6.60 26.01 -17.72
CA ASP A 584 7.00 26.69 -16.49
C ASP A 584 8.06 27.76 -16.74
N VAL A 585 8.87 27.63 -17.81
CA VAL A 585 9.94 28.58 -18.13
C VAL A 585 9.57 29.45 -19.32
N TYR A 586 9.32 28.85 -20.49
CA TYR A 586 9.10 29.62 -21.71
C TYR A 586 7.80 30.44 -21.65
N ILE A 587 6.66 29.81 -21.32
CA ILE A 587 5.38 30.53 -21.22
C ILE A 587 5.42 31.57 -20.09
N ALA A 588 6.04 31.26 -18.96
CA ALA A 588 6.21 32.23 -17.87
C ALA A 588 7.01 33.47 -18.32
N ASP A 589 8.13 33.26 -19.01
CA ASP A 589 8.94 34.33 -19.60
C ASP A 589 8.16 35.14 -20.65
N GLN A 590 7.42 34.48 -21.54
CA GLN A 590 6.56 35.17 -22.52
C GLN A 590 5.47 36.00 -21.84
N CYS A 591 4.83 35.48 -20.78
CA CYS A 591 3.86 36.23 -19.99
C CYS A 591 4.49 37.48 -19.37
N LEU A 592 5.70 37.36 -18.81
CA LEU A 592 6.43 38.51 -18.24
C LEU A 592 6.76 39.55 -19.32
N LYS A 593 7.25 39.11 -20.49
CA LYS A 593 7.54 40.01 -21.63
C LYS A 593 6.29 40.76 -22.10
N ILE A 594 5.14 40.07 -22.22
CA ILE A 594 3.85 40.68 -22.57
C ILE A 594 3.41 41.68 -21.49
N LEU A 595 3.58 41.34 -20.21
CA LEU A 595 3.23 42.22 -19.09
C LEU A 595 4.08 43.49 -19.04
N HIS A 596 5.36 43.39 -19.43
CA HIS A 596 6.30 44.51 -19.47
C HIS A 596 6.13 45.40 -20.72
N ASN A 597 5.97 44.81 -21.91
CA ASN A 597 5.86 45.52 -23.18
C ASN A 597 4.73 44.96 -24.07
N PRO A 598 3.46 45.31 -23.80
CA PRO A 598 2.31 44.77 -24.54
C PRO A 598 2.32 45.09 -26.04
N SER A 599 3.00 46.16 -26.44
CA SER A 599 3.04 46.65 -27.84
C SER A 599 4.05 45.92 -28.73
N GLN A 600 5.00 45.16 -28.17
CA GLN A 600 6.09 44.53 -28.93
C GLN A 600 5.83 43.06 -29.34
N MET A 601 4.82 42.39 -28.79
CA MET A 601 4.58 40.97 -29.01
C MET A 601 3.38 40.71 -29.93
N GLN A 602 3.58 40.88 -31.24
CA GLN A 602 2.57 40.51 -32.27
C GLN A 602 2.54 39.01 -32.60
N SER A 603 3.57 38.23 -32.23
CA SER A 603 3.72 36.83 -32.65
C SER A 603 2.86 35.82 -31.88
N SER A 604 2.29 36.18 -30.71
CA SER A 604 1.48 35.26 -29.88
C SER A 604 0.17 35.89 -29.43
N LEU A 605 -0.65 36.33 -30.40
CA LEU A 605 -1.94 37.01 -30.17
C LEU A 605 -2.82 36.32 -29.11
N TRP A 606 -2.89 34.99 -29.13
CA TRP A 606 -3.67 34.21 -28.17
C TRP A 606 -3.16 34.34 -26.73
N LEU A 607 -1.84 34.34 -26.52
CA LEU A 607 -1.24 34.46 -25.19
C LEU A 607 -1.37 35.89 -24.68
N THR A 608 -1.20 36.88 -25.56
CA THR A 608 -1.44 38.29 -25.24
C THR A 608 -2.88 38.55 -24.80
N LEU A 609 -3.86 37.95 -25.48
CA LEU A 609 -5.27 38.01 -25.08
C LEU A 609 -5.49 37.35 -23.71
N LEU A 610 -4.96 36.14 -23.51
CA LEU A 610 -5.08 35.42 -22.24
C LEU A 610 -4.46 36.20 -21.07
N VAL A 611 -3.25 36.73 -21.25
CA VAL A 611 -2.57 37.58 -20.26
C VAL A 611 -3.40 38.82 -19.94
N SER A 612 -3.96 39.47 -20.96
CA SER A 612 -4.79 40.66 -20.78
C SER A 612 -6.06 40.36 -19.99
N THR A 613 -6.75 39.24 -20.28
CA THR A 613 -7.94 38.81 -19.56
C THR A 613 -7.65 38.49 -18.08
N VAL A 614 -6.55 37.80 -17.79
CA VAL A 614 -6.19 37.45 -16.40
C VAL A 614 -5.71 38.69 -15.63
N LYS A 615 -5.00 39.61 -16.30
CA LYS A 615 -4.43 40.83 -15.69
C LYS A 615 -5.47 41.72 -15.03
N GLU A 616 -6.70 41.75 -15.52
CA GLU A 616 -7.78 42.56 -14.93
C GLU A 616 -8.14 42.15 -13.50
N ASN A 617 -7.78 40.93 -13.07
CA ASN A 617 -8.27 40.33 -11.84
C ASN A 617 -7.17 39.97 -10.81
N TYR A 618 -5.87 40.06 -11.17
CA TYR A 618 -4.79 39.51 -10.33
C TYR A 618 -3.51 40.37 -10.29
N SER A 619 -2.68 40.14 -9.27
CA SER A 619 -1.34 40.75 -9.15
C SER A 619 -0.31 40.08 -10.08
N LEU A 620 0.78 40.77 -10.44
CA LEU A 620 1.77 40.31 -11.44
C LEU A 620 2.21 38.84 -11.26
N ARG A 621 2.62 38.45 -10.05
CA ARG A 621 3.04 37.08 -9.75
C ARG A 621 1.88 36.07 -9.86
N ARG A 622 0.69 36.47 -9.44
CA ARG A 622 -0.51 35.62 -9.57
C ARG A 622 -0.96 35.47 -11.02
N ILE A 623 -0.72 36.47 -11.88
CA ILE A 623 -1.08 36.38 -13.30
C ILE A 623 -0.32 35.22 -13.97
N VAL A 624 1.01 35.19 -13.84
CA VAL A 624 1.84 34.14 -14.46
C VAL A 624 1.44 32.76 -13.94
N ALA A 625 1.35 32.59 -12.61
CA ALA A 625 0.93 31.33 -12.00
C ALA A 625 -0.47 30.90 -12.46
N THR A 626 -1.43 31.83 -12.52
CA THR A 626 -2.80 31.54 -12.97
C THR A 626 -2.84 31.13 -14.44
N ILE A 627 -2.03 31.75 -15.30
CA ILE A 627 -1.96 31.40 -16.73
C ILE A 627 -1.33 30.02 -16.92
N VAL A 628 -0.24 29.74 -16.21
CA VAL A 628 0.36 28.39 -16.20
C VAL A 628 -0.66 27.36 -15.71
N ASP A 629 -1.39 27.63 -14.64
CA ASP A 629 -2.43 26.74 -14.12
C ASP A 629 -3.59 26.55 -15.13
N ILE A 630 -4.02 27.60 -15.83
CA ILE A 630 -5.03 27.51 -16.90
C ILE A 630 -4.52 26.59 -18.01
N LEU A 631 -3.29 26.79 -18.47
CA LEU A 631 -2.71 25.99 -19.56
C LEU A 631 -2.49 24.54 -19.14
N ARG A 632 -2.12 24.28 -17.88
CA ARG A 632 -2.08 22.92 -17.32
C ARG A 632 -3.43 22.23 -17.45
N HIS A 633 -4.51 22.92 -17.09
CA HIS A 633 -5.86 22.37 -17.19
C HIS A 633 -6.31 22.18 -18.65
N TRP A 634 -6.03 23.15 -19.54
CA TRP A 634 -6.44 23.08 -20.94
C TRP A 634 -5.73 21.99 -21.73
N LEU A 635 -4.44 21.79 -21.46
CA LEU A 635 -3.61 20.81 -22.16
C LEU A 635 -3.60 19.43 -21.50
N GLY A 636 -4.37 19.24 -20.42
CA GLY A 636 -4.46 17.97 -19.70
C GLY A 636 -3.16 17.57 -19.00
N PHE A 637 -2.34 18.53 -18.58
CA PHE A 637 -1.15 18.23 -17.78
C PHE A 637 -1.57 17.64 -16.44
N SER A 638 -0.78 16.69 -15.97
CA SER A 638 -0.97 16.10 -14.64
C SER A 638 -0.93 17.20 -13.57
N GLN A 639 -1.89 17.15 -12.65
CA GLN A 639 -1.87 17.97 -11.44
C GLN A 639 -1.01 17.34 -10.33
N ASP A 640 -0.43 16.16 -10.59
CA ASP A 640 0.50 15.49 -9.69
C ASP A 640 1.87 16.18 -9.75
N ASP A 641 2.33 16.67 -8.59
CA ASP A 641 3.64 17.30 -8.47
C ASP A 641 4.78 16.35 -8.82
N LYS A 642 4.55 15.02 -8.76
CA LYS A 642 5.54 14.03 -9.18
C LYS A 642 6.03 14.27 -10.61
N VAL A 643 5.13 14.55 -11.54
CA VAL A 643 5.49 14.70 -12.97
C VAL A 643 6.32 15.96 -13.21
N SER A 644 6.01 17.03 -12.48
CA SER A 644 6.81 18.28 -12.49
C SER A 644 8.20 18.06 -11.87
N LEU A 645 8.28 17.34 -10.74
CA LEU A 645 9.55 16.97 -10.11
C LEU A 645 10.42 16.09 -11.02
N GLN A 646 9.81 15.16 -11.75
CA GLN A 646 10.48 14.36 -12.77
C GLN A 646 11.11 15.25 -13.85
N ALA A 647 10.36 16.20 -14.40
CA ALA A 647 10.89 17.11 -15.41
C ALA A 647 12.01 18.01 -14.87
N GLN A 648 11.88 18.46 -13.62
CA GLN A 648 12.88 19.26 -12.92
C GLN A 648 14.18 18.47 -12.67
N PHE A 649 14.08 17.20 -12.28
CA PHE A 649 15.24 16.30 -12.19
C PHE A 649 15.95 16.12 -13.54
N ILE A 650 15.18 15.91 -14.62
CA ILE A 650 15.76 15.79 -15.96
C ILE A 650 16.38 17.10 -16.43
N HIS A 651 15.79 18.26 -16.11
CA HIS A 651 16.41 19.55 -16.37
C HIS A 651 17.78 19.66 -15.69
N ALA A 652 17.85 19.38 -14.38
CA ALA A 652 19.12 19.40 -13.65
C ALA A 652 20.13 18.44 -14.26
N THR A 653 19.69 17.23 -14.61
CA THR A 653 20.52 16.17 -15.21
C THR A 653 21.07 16.59 -16.58
N ILE A 654 20.23 17.05 -17.51
CA ILE A 654 20.67 17.47 -18.86
C ILE A 654 21.64 18.66 -18.76
N HIS A 655 21.37 19.64 -17.89
CA HIS A 655 22.23 20.81 -17.75
C HIS A 655 23.59 20.54 -17.12
N THR A 656 23.78 19.38 -16.50
CA THR A 656 24.99 19.02 -15.78
C THR A 656 25.72 17.85 -16.43
N PHE A 657 25.02 16.75 -16.68
CA PHE A 657 25.53 15.52 -17.28
C PHE A 657 25.28 15.40 -18.78
N GLY A 658 24.53 16.30 -19.41
CA GLY A 658 24.19 16.19 -20.83
C GLY A 658 23.05 15.20 -21.10
N THR A 659 22.65 15.10 -22.37
CA THR A 659 21.52 14.24 -22.80
C THR A 659 21.90 12.77 -22.87
N GLU A 660 23.19 12.46 -23.01
CA GLU A 660 23.73 11.10 -23.05
C GLU A 660 23.39 10.29 -21.79
N PHE A 661 23.23 10.98 -20.65
CA PHE A 661 22.92 10.35 -19.38
C PHE A 661 21.50 9.74 -19.32
N LEU A 662 20.60 10.20 -20.20
CA LEU A 662 19.22 9.71 -20.26
C LEU A 662 19.12 8.26 -20.79
N PHE A 663 20.21 7.71 -21.33
CA PHE A 663 20.25 6.33 -21.83
C PHE A 663 20.66 5.30 -20.76
N LEU A 664 21.04 5.74 -19.57
CA LEU A 664 21.40 4.86 -18.45
C LEU A 664 20.15 4.37 -17.72
N ASN A 665 20.13 3.09 -17.33
CA ASN A 665 18.97 2.53 -16.63
C ASN A 665 18.79 3.15 -15.24
N GLN A 666 19.88 3.50 -14.53
CA GLN A 666 19.76 4.17 -13.23
C GLN A 666 19.08 5.54 -13.35
N CYS A 667 19.31 6.29 -14.44
CA CYS A 667 18.62 7.56 -14.68
C CYS A 667 17.10 7.36 -14.78
N TRP A 668 16.68 6.35 -15.53
CA TRP A 668 15.27 5.98 -15.66
C TRP A 668 14.65 5.52 -14.33
N GLN A 669 15.37 4.70 -13.55
CA GLN A 669 14.90 4.25 -12.24
C GLN A 669 14.65 5.42 -11.29
N VAL A 670 15.57 6.39 -11.24
CA VAL A 670 15.42 7.61 -10.42
C VAL A 670 14.25 8.45 -10.91
N TYR A 671 14.11 8.61 -12.22
CA TYR A 671 12.97 9.29 -12.82
C TYR A 671 11.64 8.65 -12.38
N GLN A 672 11.54 7.32 -12.38
CA GLN A 672 10.32 6.63 -11.94
C GLN A 672 10.07 6.73 -10.42
N SER A 673 11.13 6.71 -9.62
CA SER A 673 11.04 6.69 -8.15
C SER A 673 11.01 8.07 -7.49
N ILE A 674 11.13 9.16 -8.27
CA ILE A 674 11.20 10.50 -7.69
C ILE A 674 9.90 10.86 -6.97
N THR A 675 10.03 11.39 -5.76
CA THR A 675 8.93 11.82 -4.90
C THR A 675 9.32 13.10 -4.17
N ARG A 676 8.35 13.85 -3.61
CA ARG A 676 8.65 15.08 -2.85
C ARG A 676 9.69 14.88 -1.73
N PRO A 677 9.67 13.79 -0.93
CA PRO A 677 10.69 13.54 0.09
C PRO A 677 12.12 13.42 -0.45
N PHE A 678 12.29 13.11 -1.74
CA PHE A 678 13.61 12.99 -2.38
C PHE A 678 14.45 14.27 -2.28
N PHE A 679 13.79 15.43 -2.23
CA PHE A 679 14.47 16.74 -2.17
C PHE A 679 14.52 17.35 -0.76
N GLN A 680 14.05 16.63 0.28
CA GLN A 680 14.08 17.02 1.70
C GLN A 680 13.56 18.44 2.05
N SER A 681 12.84 19.12 1.14
CA SER A 681 12.27 20.44 1.38
C SER A 681 10.83 20.33 1.85
N LYS A 682 10.54 20.86 3.05
CA LYS A 682 9.20 20.79 3.69
C LYS A 682 8.08 21.47 2.88
N SER A 683 8.40 22.29 1.88
CA SER A 683 7.50 22.77 0.83
C SER A 683 8.30 23.69 -0.10
N PRO A 684 8.89 23.19 -1.21
CA PRO A 684 9.51 24.10 -2.16
C PRO A 684 8.43 25.05 -2.70
N PRO A 685 8.70 26.36 -2.79
CA PRO A 685 7.82 27.26 -3.51
C PRO A 685 7.62 26.68 -4.91
N ARG A 686 6.37 26.57 -5.37
CA ARG A 686 6.01 26.02 -6.69
C ARG A 686 6.77 26.66 -7.86
N ASP A 687 7.41 27.80 -7.63
CA ASP A 687 7.93 28.70 -8.66
C ASP A 687 9.46 28.79 -8.71
N SER A 688 10.23 27.95 -8.00
CA SER A 688 11.69 28.14 -7.91
C SER A 688 12.50 26.88 -8.14
N ILE A 689 13.24 26.84 -9.26
CA ILE A 689 14.29 25.85 -9.58
C ILE A 689 15.37 25.77 -8.47
N CYS A 690 15.47 26.77 -7.58
CA CYS A 690 16.45 26.81 -6.49
C CYS A 690 16.40 25.59 -5.56
N PHE A 691 15.27 24.87 -5.44
CA PHE A 691 15.24 23.66 -4.61
C PHE A 691 16.10 22.52 -5.20
N LEU A 692 16.48 22.59 -6.48
CA LEU A 692 17.42 21.66 -7.14
C LEU A 692 18.89 22.03 -6.90
N GLU A 693 19.19 23.15 -6.25
CA GLU A 693 20.57 23.57 -5.97
C GLU A 693 21.38 22.51 -5.23
N PRO A 694 20.85 21.83 -4.17
CA PRO A 694 21.58 20.77 -3.50
C PRO A 694 21.89 19.58 -4.42
N LEU A 695 20.92 19.18 -5.26
CA LEU A 695 21.12 18.14 -6.26
C LEU A 695 22.19 18.56 -7.28
N THR A 696 22.09 19.78 -7.79
CA THR A 696 23.03 20.35 -8.77
C THR A 696 24.44 20.46 -8.19
N ALA A 697 24.56 20.80 -6.90
CA ALA A 697 25.84 20.83 -6.19
C ALA A 697 26.43 19.43 -6.01
N ALA A 698 25.62 18.45 -5.58
CA ALA A 698 26.05 17.07 -5.44
C ALA A 698 26.49 16.45 -6.78
N ILE A 699 25.73 16.73 -7.84
CA ILE A 699 26.04 16.35 -9.22
C ILE A 699 27.37 16.96 -9.68
N LYS A 700 27.61 18.26 -9.41
CA LYS A 700 28.88 18.93 -9.78
C LYS A 700 30.11 18.33 -9.09
N ASN A 701 29.91 17.73 -7.92
CA ASN A 701 30.97 17.03 -7.18
C ASN A 701 31.13 15.57 -7.63
N HIS A 702 30.26 15.06 -8.50
CA HIS A 702 30.31 13.68 -8.98
C HIS A 702 31.28 13.55 -10.18
N PRO A 703 32.05 12.44 -10.32
CA PRO A 703 32.98 12.23 -11.43
C PRO A 703 32.37 12.48 -12.82
N LEU A 704 31.11 12.08 -13.04
CA LEU A 704 30.35 12.32 -14.29
C LEU A 704 30.24 13.78 -14.75
N TYR A 705 30.43 14.75 -13.84
CA TYR A 705 30.43 16.16 -14.18
C TYR A 705 31.71 16.56 -14.93
N ASP A 706 32.84 15.90 -14.64
CA ASP A 706 34.08 16.06 -15.38
C ASP A 706 33.93 15.40 -16.75
N THR A 707 33.98 16.22 -17.82
CA THR A 707 33.86 15.76 -19.20
C THR A 707 34.99 14.85 -19.65
N THR A 708 36.08 14.82 -18.89
CA THR A 708 37.25 13.96 -19.12
C THR A 708 37.25 12.69 -18.27
N SER A 709 36.26 12.52 -17.38
CA SER A 709 36.14 11.31 -16.55
C SER A 709 35.85 10.06 -17.39
N PRO A 710 36.33 8.89 -16.95
CA PRO A 710 36.02 7.64 -17.62
C PRO A 710 34.51 7.32 -17.55
N GLU A 711 33.81 7.79 -16.51
CA GLU A 711 32.36 7.61 -16.34
C GLU A 711 31.62 8.33 -17.46
N ARG A 712 32.02 9.59 -17.71
CA ARG A 712 31.42 10.40 -18.76
C ARG A 712 31.71 9.83 -20.14
N SER A 713 32.94 9.35 -20.36
CA SER A 713 33.31 8.69 -21.62
C SER A 713 32.45 7.47 -21.90
N SER A 714 32.18 6.65 -20.87
CA SER A 714 31.39 5.42 -20.98
C SER A 714 29.91 5.72 -21.23
N ALA A 715 29.33 6.68 -20.51
CA ALA A 715 27.96 7.14 -20.75
C ALA A 715 27.78 7.73 -22.15
N ALA A 716 28.74 8.54 -22.62
CA ALA A 716 28.71 9.10 -23.97
C ALA A 716 28.83 8.01 -25.05
N LYS A 717 29.61 6.96 -24.81
CA LYS A 717 29.68 5.78 -25.69
C LYS A 717 28.33 5.07 -25.74
N ILE A 718 27.68 4.78 -24.61
CA ILE A 718 26.35 4.14 -24.58
C ILE A 718 25.36 4.92 -25.47
N ALA A 719 25.23 6.22 -25.24
CA ALA A 719 24.31 7.07 -26.00
C ALA A 719 24.64 7.04 -27.50
N LYS A 720 25.92 7.21 -27.85
CA LYS A 720 26.38 7.18 -29.24
C LYS A 720 26.08 5.85 -29.94
N ILE A 721 26.37 4.71 -29.29
CA ILE A 721 26.16 3.40 -29.89
C ILE A 721 24.66 3.15 -30.10
N ILE A 722 23.80 3.50 -29.14
CA ILE A 722 22.35 3.40 -29.29
C ILE A 722 21.84 4.30 -30.43
N GLU A 723 22.28 5.56 -30.49
CA GLU A 723 21.90 6.46 -31.58
C GLU A 723 22.39 5.99 -32.95
N ASP A 724 23.63 5.54 -33.04
CA ASP A 724 24.21 5.03 -34.29
C ASP A 724 23.48 3.76 -34.75
N TYR A 725 23.06 2.89 -33.82
CA TYR A 725 22.22 1.73 -34.12
C TYR A 725 20.89 2.15 -34.76
N PHE A 726 20.11 2.99 -34.08
CA PHE A 726 18.79 3.39 -34.59
C PHE A 726 18.83 4.33 -35.81
N ASN A 727 19.95 4.99 -36.06
CA ASN A 727 20.16 5.81 -37.25
C ASN A 727 20.75 5.00 -38.43
N GLY A 728 20.96 3.69 -38.27
CA GLY A 728 21.54 2.82 -39.29
C GLY A 728 23.01 3.16 -39.63
N ARG A 729 23.73 3.79 -38.69
CA ARG A 729 25.15 4.18 -38.85
C ARG A 729 26.14 3.11 -38.38
N LEU A 730 25.69 2.09 -37.64
CA LEU A 730 26.54 0.97 -37.24
C LEU A 730 26.62 -0.10 -38.35
N SER A 731 27.85 -0.44 -38.75
CA SER A 731 28.17 -1.59 -39.60
C SER A 731 29.04 -2.57 -38.82
N LEU A 732 28.80 -3.88 -38.97
CA LEU A 732 29.62 -4.95 -38.38
C LEU A 732 31.11 -4.82 -38.69
N SER A 733 31.48 -4.23 -39.83
CA SER A 733 32.88 -4.01 -40.22
C SER A 733 33.62 -3.03 -39.30
N SER A 734 32.88 -2.20 -38.54
CA SER A 734 33.43 -1.18 -37.66
C SER A 734 33.76 -1.71 -36.27
N ILE A 735 33.31 -2.93 -35.93
CA ILE A 735 33.43 -3.49 -34.59
C ILE A 735 34.34 -4.73 -34.66
N ASN A 736 35.65 -4.47 -34.55
CA ASN A 736 36.71 -5.43 -34.86
C ASN A 736 36.95 -6.46 -33.73
N GLU A 737 36.76 -7.74 -34.05
CA GLU A 737 37.54 -8.96 -33.71
C GLU A 737 38.02 -9.32 -32.28
N GLN A 738 37.65 -8.64 -31.18
CA GLN A 738 38.12 -9.05 -29.83
C GLN A 738 37.09 -9.60 -28.83
N SER A 739 35.81 -9.70 -29.17
CA SER A 739 34.80 -10.29 -28.25
C SER A 739 33.94 -11.37 -28.93
N ALA A 740 34.58 -12.36 -29.53
CA ALA A 740 33.91 -13.65 -29.76
C ALA A 740 33.82 -14.38 -28.42
N PHE A 741 32.80 -14.09 -27.61
CA PHE A 741 32.43 -14.90 -26.46
C PHE A 741 31.08 -15.58 -26.67
N SER A 742 31.04 -16.84 -26.27
CA SER A 742 30.03 -17.87 -26.48
C SER A 742 28.61 -17.42 -26.16
N GLY A 743 27.69 -17.58 -27.11
CA GLY A 743 26.24 -17.44 -26.97
C GLY A 743 25.64 -18.49 -26.02
N HIS A 744 25.91 -18.32 -24.74
CA HIS A 744 25.18 -18.95 -23.66
C HIS A 744 24.56 -17.83 -22.84
N LEU A 745 23.22 -17.84 -22.71
CA LEU A 745 22.59 -17.26 -21.52
C LEU A 745 23.42 -17.73 -20.32
N PRO A 746 23.75 -16.86 -19.35
CA PRO A 746 24.35 -17.31 -18.10
C PRO A 746 23.56 -18.54 -17.64
N ALA A 747 24.22 -19.68 -17.42
CA ALA A 747 23.54 -20.96 -17.17
C ALA A 747 22.42 -20.82 -16.11
N GLN A 748 22.63 -19.92 -15.15
CA GLN A 748 21.71 -19.49 -14.10
C GLN A 748 20.35 -18.95 -14.60
N LEU A 749 20.31 -18.23 -15.74
CA LEU A 749 19.09 -17.71 -16.35
C LEU A 749 18.45 -18.71 -17.31
N GLN A 750 19.27 -19.49 -18.05
CA GLN A 750 18.77 -20.55 -18.93
C GLN A 750 17.98 -21.60 -18.12
N ASP A 751 18.55 -22.05 -17.00
CA ASP A 751 17.88 -23.00 -16.10
C ASP A 751 16.56 -22.45 -15.53
N LYS A 752 16.48 -21.13 -15.32
CA LYS A 752 15.29 -20.46 -14.80
C LYS A 752 14.19 -20.32 -15.86
N VAL A 753 14.56 -19.98 -17.09
CA VAL A 753 13.63 -19.88 -18.22
C VAL A 753 13.11 -21.27 -18.59
N ASP A 754 13.99 -22.26 -18.66
CA ASP A 754 13.62 -23.66 -18.92
C ASP A 754 12.71 -24.19 -17.81
N GLY A 755 13.06 -23.91 -16.54
CA GLY A 755 12.24 -24.29 -15.40
C GLY A 755 10.85 -23.63 -15.37
N GLN A 756 10.71 -22.37 -15.78
CA GLN A 756 9.40 -21.71 -15.86
C GLN A 756 8.58 -22.18 -17.07
N THR A 757 9.25 -22.42 -18.20
CA THR A 757 8.61 -22.95 -19.42
C THR A 757 8.08 -24.36 -19.17
N ASP A 758 8.85 -25.21 -18.47
CA ASP A 758 8.39 -26.53 -18.06
C ASP A 758 7.22 -26.46 -17.08
N LYS A 759 7.25 -25.54 -16.10
CA LYS A 759 6.10 -25.33 -15.20
C LYS A 759 4.84 -24.90 -15.95
N PHE A 760 4.98 -24.01 -16.92
CA PHE A 760 3.85 -23.58 -17.76
C PHE A 760 3.35 -24.73 -18.65
N ARG A 761 4.24 -25.50 -19.27
CA ARG A 761 3.89 -26.69 -20.05
C ARG A 761 3.12 -27.70 -19.19
N LEU A 762 3.63 -28.04 -18.01
CA LEU A 762 2.96 -28.94 -17.07
C LEU A 762 1.58 -28.40 -16.65
N PHE A 763 1.48 -27.10 -16.35
CA PHE A 763 0.20 -26.45 -16.06
C PHE A 763 -0.81 -26.61 -17.21
N ILE A 764 -0.39 -26.42 -18.47
CA ILE A 764 -1.25 -26.59 -19.64
C ILE A 764 -1.64 -28.07 -19.85
N GLU A 765 -0.69 -28.99 -19.77
CA GLU A 765 -0.94 -30.44 -19.90
C GLU A 765 -1.93 -30.94 -18.83
N ASP A 766 -1.75 -30.55 -17.57
CA ASP A 766 -2.65 -30.94 -16.49
C ASP A 766 -4.04 -30.29 -16.61
N SER A 767 -4.08 -29.06 -17.13
CA SER A 767 -5.35 -28.40 -17.44
C SER A 767 -6.11 -29.13 -18.56
N LEU A 768 -5.41 -29.64 -19.58
CA LEU A 768 -6.02 -30.42 -20.68
C LEU A 768 -6.54 -31.75 -20.15
N ARG A 769 -5.74 -32.46 -19.35
CA ARG A 769 -6.14 -33.74 -18.74
C ARG A 769 -7.37 -33.61 -17.84
N PHE A 770 -7.49 -32.49 -17.10
CA PHE A 770 -8.68 -32.19 -16.30
C PHE A 770 -9.96 -32.13 -17.17
N LEU A 771 -9.86 -31.66 -18.41
CA LEU A 771 -10.98 -31.58 -19.33
C LEU A 771 -11.33 -32.94 -19.95
N ASP A 772 -10.32 -33.75 -20.26
CA ASP A 772 -10.51 -35.06 -20.91
C ASP A 772 -11.11 -36.13 -19.99
N SER A 773 -11.37 -35.81 -18.71
CA SER A 773 -11.91 -36.75 -17.70
C SER A 773 -11.13 -38.07 -17.59
N SER A 774 -9.89 -38.09 -18.08
CA SER A 774 -9.06 -39.28 -18.15
C SER A 774 -8.47 -39.55 -16.77
N PRO A 775 -8.68 -40.73 -16.17
CA PRO A 775 -8.10 -41.07 -14.88
C PRO A 775 -6.58 -41.08 -15.00
N THR A 776 -5.90 -40.15 -14.32
CA THR A 776 -4.43 -40.13 -14.25
C THR A 776 -3.92 -40.84 -13.00
N PRO A 777 -2.77 -41.54 -13.08
CA PRO A 777 -2.07 -42.06 -11.90
C PRO A 777 -1.31 -40.97 -11.10
N TYR A 778 -1.12 -39.78 -11.67
CA TYR A 778 -0.48 -38.63 -11.01
C TYR A 778 -1.54 -37.59 -10.64
N HIS A 779 -1.69 -37.37 -9.34
CA HIS A 779 -2.60 -36.39 -8.77
C HIS A 779 -1.87 -35.06 -8.55
N PHE A 780 -2.35 -33.97 -9.15
CA PHE A 780 -2.15 -32.61 -8.65
C PHE A 780 -3.45 -32.13 -7.98
N PRO A 781 -3.75 -32.54 -6.72
CA PRO A 781 -5.06 -32.33 -6.13
C PRO A 781 -5.36 -30.84 -5.96
N LYS A 782 -4.34 -30.01 -5.73
CA LYS A 782 -4.51 -28.57 -5.51
C LYS A 782 -5.02 -27.87 -6.76
N LEU A 783 -4.41 -28.15 -7.93
CA LEU A 783 -4.78 -27.52 -9.19
C LEU A 783 -6.14 -28.03 -9.68
N GLN A 784 -6.37 -29.35 -9.65
CA GLN A 784 -7.68 -29.93 -9.99
C GLN A 784 -8.79 -29.43 -9.04
N LYS A 785 -8.52 -29.31 -7.73
CA LYS A 785 -9.46 -28.74 -6.76
C LYS A 785 -9.68 -27.24 -7.03
N ALA A 786 -8.66 -26.50 -7.45
CA ALA A 786 -8.79 -25.11 -7.82
C ALA A 786 -9.64 -24.93 -9.08
N PHE A 787 -9.42 -25.74 -10.12
CA PHE A 787 -10.25 -25.77 -11.33
C PHE A 787 -11.68 -26.20 -11.03
N SER A 788 -11.86 -27.22 -10.18
CA SER A 788 -13.20 -27.67 -9.77
C SER A 788 -13.94 -26.61 -8.96
N ARG A 789 -13.23 -25.87 -8.10
CA ARG A 789 -13.83 -24.84 -7.22
C ARG A 789 -14.10 -23.53 -7.95
N PHE A 790 -13.24 -23.14 -8.88
CA PHE A 790 -13.31 -21.86 -9.59
C PHE A 790 -13.07 -22.00 -11.10
N PRO A 791 -13.85 -22.84 -11.81
CA PRO A 791 -13.59 -23.16 -13.21
C PRO A 791 -13.70 -21.93 -14.12
N ASN A 792 -14.53 -20.95 -13.75
CA ASN A 792 -14.70 -19.71 -14.52
C ASN A 792 -13.60 -18.67 -14.29
N LYS A 793 -12.69 -18.89 -13.32
CA LYS A 793 -11.62 -17.95 -12.98
C LYS A 793 -10.22 -18.51 -13.22
N LEU A 794 -10.04 -19.82 -12.98
CA LEU A 794 -8.72 -20.43 -12.91
C LEU A 794 -8.44 -21.42 -14.05
N LEU A 795 -9.46 -21.87 -14.77
CA LEU A 795 -9.25 -22.75 -15.92
C LEU A 795 -8.64 -21.94 -17.08
N PRO A 796 -7.46 -22.30 -17.60
CA PRO A 796 -6.83 -21.54 -18.69
C PRO A 796 -7.63 -21.62 -19.99
N PHE A 797 -8.39 -22.70 -20.18
CA PHE A 797 -9.31 -22.88 -21.30
C PHE A 797 -10.65 -22.22 -20.99
N CYS A 798 -10.66 -20.89 -20.89
CA CYS A 798 -11.83 -20.10 -20.49
C CYS A 798 -13.10 -20.48 -21.28
N GLU A 799 -12.99 -20.78 -22.58
CA GLU A 799 -14.12 -21.16 -23.44
C GLU A 799 -14.80 -22.48 -23.06
N LEU A 800 -14.12 -23.32 -22.28
CA LEU A 800 -14.66 -24.58 -21.76
C LEU A 800 -15.20 -24.44 -20.33
N ALA A 801 -15.09 -23.26 -19.72
CA ALA A 801 -15.63 -23.02 -18.40
C ALA A 801 -17.17 -23.10 -18.41
N PRO A 802 -17.82 -23.63 -17.35
CA PRO A 802 -19.27 -23.85 -17.34
C PRO A 802 -20.12 -22.63 -17.67
N SER A 803 -19.75 -21.44 -17.15
CA SER A 803 -20.50 -20.22 -17.48
C SER A 803 -20.33 -19.82 -18.95
N ARG A 804 -19.14 -20.00 -19.55
CA ARG A 804 -18.91 -19.71 -20.97
C ARG A 804 -19.70 -20.64 -21.87
N LEU A 805 -19.73 -21.94 -21.56
CA LEU A 805 -20.56 -22.91 -22.29
C LEU A 805 -22.05 -22.54 -22.24
N HIS A 806 -22.56 -22.17 -21.07
CA HIS A 806 -23.94 -21.73 -20.90
C HIS A 806 -24.26 -20.46 -21.71
N LEU A 807 -23.37 -19.46 -21.68
CA LEU A 807 -23.54 -18.19 -22.39
C LEU A 807 -23.40 -18.30 -23.91
N ARG A 808 -22.74 -19.35 -24.40
CA ARG A 808 -22.72 -19.72 -25.81
C ARG A 808 -23.90 -20.61 -26.20
N GLY A 809 -24.61 -21.17 -25.23
CA GLY A 809 -25.81 -21.98 -25.44
C GLY A 809 -27.03 -21.15 -25.88
N HIS A 810 -28.15 -21.83 -26.09
CA HIS A 810 -29.40 -21.23 -26.60
C HIS A 810 -30.00 -20.15 -25.67
N GLN A 811 -29.64 -20.15 -24.39
CA GLN A 811 -30.09 -19.16 -23.39
C GLN A 811 -29.06 -18.05 -23.12
N GLY A 812 -27.95 -18.06 -23.86
CA GLY A 812 -26.84 -17.16 -23.66
C GLY A 812 -26.79 -16.03 -24.70
N PRO A 813 -26.13 -14.90 -24.39
CA PRO A 813 -26.14 -13.74 -25.27
C PRO A 813 -25.27 -13.91 -26.52
N PHE A 814 -24.32 -14.86 -26.54
CA PHE A 814 -23.32 -15.01 -27.61
C PHE A 814 -23.80 -15.84 -28.81
N GLN A 815 -25.09 -16.12 -28.89
CA GLN A 815 -25.70 -16.70 -30.10
C GLN A 815 -25.59 -15.70 -31.26
N PRO A 816 -25.19 -16.12 -32.49
CA PRO A 816 -24.93 -15.20 -33.59
C PRO A 816 -26.08 -14.22 -33.91
N HIS A 817 -27.32 -14.67 -33.76
CA HIS A 817 -28.53 -13.86 -34.01
C HIS A 817 -28.94 -12.97 -32.82
N VAL A 818 -28.39 -13.21 -31.63
CA VAL A 818 -28.68 -12.44 -30.40
C VAL A 818 -27.58 -11.41 -30.16
N ILE A 819 -26.30 -11.80 -30.21
CA ILE A 819 -25.17 -10.94 -29.84
C ILE A 819 -25.04 -9.69 -30.72
N ARG A 820 -25.60 -9.73 -31.94
CA ARG A 820 -25.62 -8.62 -32.88
C ARG A 820 -26.76 -7.62 -32.63
N THR A 821 -27.60 -7.84 -31.62
CA THR A 821 -28.67 -6.91 -31.23
C THR A 821 -28.30 -6.11 -29.99
N THR A 822 -29.00 -5.01 -29.75
CA THR A 822 -28.83 -4.18 -28.55
C THR A 822 -29.08 -5.00 -27.28
N GLU A 823 -30.06 -5.90 -27.32
CA GLU A 823 -30.42 -6.83 -26.24
C GLU A 823 -29.29 -7.83 -25.96
N GLY A 824 -28.68 -8.40 -26.99
CA GLY A 824 -27.55 -9.33 -26.81
C GLY A 824 -26.33 -8.66 -26.18
N ILE A 825 -26.00 -7.44 -26.62
CA ILE A 825 -24.88 -6.67 -26.06
C ILE A 825 -25.17 -6.24 -24.64
N PHE A 826 -26.39 -5.78 -24.36
CA PHE A 826 -26.84 -5.48 -23.00
C PHE A 826 -26.66 -6.69 -22.09
N SER A 827 -27.07 -7.86 -22.57
CA SER A 827 -26.97 -9.11 -21.83
C SER A 827 -25.52 -9.54 -21.58
N ALA A 828 -24.64 -9.37 -22.57
CA ALA A 828 -23.21 -9.64 -22.43
C ALA A 828 -22.53 -8.68 -21.41
N VAL A 829 -22.90 -7.39 -21.43
CA VAL A 829 -22.42 -6.41 -20.46
C VAL A 829 -22.94 -6.72 -19.05
N VAL A 830 -24.23 -7.04 -18.88
CA VAL A 830 -24.81 -7.45 -17.59
C VAL A 830 -24.08 -8.67 -17.04
N TRP A 831 -23.75 -9.63 -17.90
CA TRP A 831 -22.93 -10.75 -17.50
C TRP A 831 -21.56 -10.32 -16.98
N ARG A 832 -20.74 -9.67 -17.82
CA ARG A 832 -19.38 -9.31 -17.43
C ARG A 832 -19.31 -8.31 -16.29
N ALA A 833 -20.26 -7.41 -16.16
CA ALA A 833 -20.23 -6.31 -15.19
C ALA A 833 -21.05 -6.58 -13.92
N ILE A 834 -21.97 -7.54 -13.89
CA ILE A 834 -22.84 -7.79 -12.73
C ILE A 834 -22.80 -9.27 -12.34
N THR A 835 -23.19 -10.17 -13.25
CA THR A 835 -23.49 -11.56 -12.90
C THR A 835 -22.30 -12.52 -13.05
N PHE A 836 -21.14 -12.06 -13.52
CA PHE A 836 -19.95 -12.91 -13.68
C PHE A 836 -19.56 -13.57 -12.35
N GLY A 837 -19.40 -14.89 -12.39
CA GLY A 837 -19.04 -15.67 -11.20
C GLY A 837 -20.15 -15.79 -10.15
N THR A 838 -21.42 -15.62 -10.52
CA THR A 838 -22.57 -15.93 -9.66
C THR A 838 -23.21 -17.26 -10.06
N LYS A 839 -23.98 -17.87 -9.13
CA LYS A 839 -24.82 -19.04 -9.44
C LYS A 839 -25.96 -18.68 -10.41
N PHE A 840 -26.47 -17.46 -10.33
CA PHE A 840 -27.46 -16.94 -11.27
C PHE A 840 -27.01 -17.11 -12.73
N ALA A 841 -25.77 -16.70 -13.06
CA ALA A 841 -25.24 -16.79 -14.42
C ALA A 841 -24.96 -18.22 -14.91
N GLN A 842 -25.03 -19.22 -14.04
CA GLN A 842 -24.82 -20.65 -14.39
C GLN A 842 -26.14 -21.38 -14.64
N ASN A 843 -27.19 -21.00 -13.91
CA ASN A 843 -28.42 -21.78 -13.82
C ASN A 843 -29.60 -21.14 -14.55
N HIS A 844 -29.51 -19.87 -14.93
CA HIS A 844 -30.63 -19.09 -15.46
C HIS A 844 -30.30 -18.44 -16.79
N THR A 845 -31.34 -18.03 -17.51
CA THR A 845 -31.16 -17.34 -18.80
C THR A 845 -30.30 -16.09 -18.65
N MET A 846 -29.42 -15.89 -19.63
CA MET A 846 -28.55 -14.72 -19.74
C MET A 846 -28.88 -13.92 -21.00
N GLN A 847 -30.15 -13.98 -21.43
CA GLN A 847 -30.70 -13.13 -22.49
C GLN A 847 -31.76 -12.21 -21.90
N PHE A 848 -31.50 -10.91 -21.92
CA PHE A 848 -32.37 -9.87 -21.39
C PHE A 848 -32.78 -8.88 -22.47
N ARG A 849 -34.09 -8.67 -22.64
CA ARG A 849 -34.66 -7.76 -23.65
C ARG A 849 -34.59 -6.29 -23.25
N SER A 850 -34.40 -6.01 -21.96
CA SER A 850 -34.28 -4.67 -21.39
C SER A 850 -33.85 -4.77 -19.94
N ALA A 851 -33.50 -3.64 -19.31
CA ALA A 851 -33.27 -3.60 -17.87
C ALA A 851 -34.51 -4.03 -17.06
N ALA A 852 -35.72 -3.66 -17.48
CA ALA A 852 -36.96 -4.10 -16.83
C ALA A 852 -37.17 -5.61 -16.95
N HIS A 853 -36.81 -6.22 -18.09
CA HIS A 853 -36.85 -7.67 -18.24
C HIS A 853 -35.83 -8.37 -17.33
N PHE A 854 -34.64 -7.79 -17.12
CA PHE A 854 -33.67 -8.30 -16.15
C PHE A 854 -34.22 -8.26 -14.71
N ASP A 855 -34.88 -7.15 -14.32
CA ASP A 855 -35.52 -7.05 -13.00
C ASP A 855 -36.62 -8.10 -12.83
N GLN A 856 -37.50 -8.27 -13.83
CA GLN A 856 -38.56 -9.28 -13.82
C GLN A 856 -38.02 -10.69 -13.67
N VAL A 857 -36.90 -11.01 -14.33
CA VAL A 857 -36.23 -12.32 -14.18
C VAL A 857 -35.70 -12.48 -12.75
N CYS A 858 -35.06 -11.45 -12.18
CA CYS A 858 -34.57 -11.49 -10.81
C CYS A 858 -35.72 -11.67 -9.79
N GLU A 859 -36.81 -10.93 -9.96
CA GLU A 859 -38.01 -11.00 -9.12
C GLU A 859 -38.71 -12.36 -9.24
N ALA A 860 -38.86 -12.90 -10.45
CA ALA A 860 -39.45 -14.21 -10.67
C ALA A 860 -38.65 -15.31 -9.96
N ILE A 861 -37.31 -15.24 -9.99
CA ILE A 861 -36.45 -16.21 -9.30
C ILE A 861 -36.55 -16.06 -7.78
N LEU A 862 -36.58 -14.82 -7.26
CA LEU A 862 -36.82 -14.59 -5.84
C LEU A 862 -38.18 -15.13 -5.37
N ALA A 863 -39.22 -15.03 -6.22
CA ALA A 863 -40.55 -15.56 -5.93
C ALA A 863 -40.59 -17.10 -5.89
N THR A 864 -39.67 -17.80 -6.56
CA THR A 864 -39.59 -19.27 -6.53
C THR A 864 -38.98 -19.85 -5.24
N GLY A 865 -38.42 -19.02 -4.36
CA GLY A 865 -37.77 -19.46 -3.12
C GLY A 865 -36.37 -20.05 -3.31
N GLY A 866 -35.79 -20.62 -2.25
CA GLY A 866 -34.48 -21.28 -2.27
C GLY A 866 -33.28 -20.34 -2.08
N GLU A 867 -32.11 -20.74 -2.60
CA GLU A 867 -30.83 -20.04 -2.38
C GLU A 867 -30.87 -18.55 -2.80
N ALA A 868 -31.69 -18.19 -3.79
CA ALA A 868 -31.82 -16.80 -4.24
C ALA A 868 -32.41 -15.88 -3.16
N VAL A 869 -33.31 -16.40 -2.31
CA VAL A 869 -33.93 -15.65 -1.21
C VAL A 869 -32.95 -15.51 -0.04
N GLU A 870 -32.19 -16.58 0.25
CA GLU A 870 -31.19 -16.59 1.32
C GLU A 870 -30.01 -15.64 1.02
N ASP A 871 -29.47 -15.70 -0.20
CA ASP A 871 -28.32 -14.89 -0.62
C ASP A 871 -28.71 -13.46 -1.08
N GLY A 872 -30.00 -13.24 -1.37
CA GLY A 872 -30.55 -11.96 -1.82
C GLY A 872 -29.77 -11.37 -3.01
N LYS A 873 -29.31 -10.12 -2.86
CA LYS A 873 -28.55 -9.42 -3.93
C LYS A 873 -27.23 -10.10 -4.31
N LYS A 874 -26.64 -10.92 -3.44
CA LYS A 874 -25.38 -11.64 -3.72
C LYS A 874 -25.56 -12.80 -4.70
N TYR A 875 -26.77 -13.34 -4.80
CA TYR A 875 -27.11 -14.36 -5.77
C TYR A 875 -26.97 -13.85 -7.22
N PHE A 876 -27.31 -12.58 -7.43
CA PHE A 876 -27.33 -11.93 -8.75
C PHE A 876 -26.05 -11.14 -9.06
N CYS A 877 -25.31 -10.66 -8.05
CA CYS A 877 -24.10 -9.85 -8.25
C CYS A 877 -22.93 -10.34 -7.39
N ASN A 878 -21.78 -10.61 -8.03
CA ASN A 878 -20.54 -10.93 -7.33
C ASN A 878 -19.60 -9.72 -7.28
N GLY A 879 -19.61 -9.00 -6.14
CA GLY A 879 -18.72 -7.86 -5.90
C GLY A 879 -17.22 -8.21 -5.98
N SER A 880 -16.84 -9.49 -5.87
CA SER A 880 -15.46 -9.99 -5.90
C SER A 880 -15.15 -10.80 -7.16
N ALA A 881 -15.87 -10.57 -8.27
CA ALA A 881 -15.67 -11.41 -9.45
C ALA A 881 -14.27 -11.24 -10.10
N TYR A 882 -13.64 -10.07 -9.94
CA TYR A 882 -12.32 -9.76 -10.52
C TYR A 882 -11.26 -9.43 -9.46
N GLY A 883 -11.38 -9.98 -8.23
CA GLY A 883 -10.42 -9.76 -7.15
C GLY A 883 -11.06 -9.20 -5.87
N PRO A 884 -10.47 -8.18 -5.22
CA PRO A 884 -11.02 -7.57 -4.01
C PRO A 884 -12.48 -7.13 -4.18
N HIS A 885 -13.24 -7.16 -3.09
CA HIS A 885 -14.65 -6.82 -3.11
C HIS A 885 -14.89 -5.36 -3.51
N ASN A 886 -15.62 -5.14 -4.61
CA ASN A 886 -16.04 -3.83 -5.08
C ASN A 886 -17.51 -3.55 -4.70
N PRO A 887 -17.77 -2.68 -3.71
CA PRO A 887 -19.12 -2.39 -3.24
C PRO A 887 -19.95 -1.57 -4.24
N SER A 888 -19.32 -0.97 -5.26
CA SER A 888 -20.01 -0.19 -6.29
C SER A 888 -20.62 -1.07 -7.39
N ARG A 889 -20.24 -2.34 -7.45
CA ARG A 889 -20.79 -3.32 -8.39
C ARG A 889 -22.13 -3.85 -7.87
N LYS A 890 -23.23 -3.46 -8.50
CA LYS A 890 -24.58 -3.79 -8.03
C LYS A 890 -25.54 -4.02 -9.20
N VAL A 891 -26.64 -4.73 -8.93
CA VAL A 891 -27.66 -5.09 -9.93
C VAL A 891 -28.30 -3.87 -10.60
N GLU A 892 -28.39 -2.74 -9.89
CA GLU A 892 -29.01 -1.51 -10.38
C GLU A 892 -28.23 -0.86 -11.54
N LEU A 893 -26.99 -1.29 -11.78
CA LEU A 893 -26.19 -0.83 -12.92
C LEU A 893 -26.79 -1.27 -14.26
N ALA A 894 -27.60 -2.34 -14.29
CA ALA A 894 -28.27 -2.82 -15.50
C ALA A 894 -29.09 -1.69 -16.19
N HIS A 895 -29.81 -0.88 -15.42
CA HIS A 895 -30.55 0.27 -15.95
C HIS A 895 -29.67 1.32 -16.61
N LYS A 896 -28.49 1.57 -16.04
CA LYS A 896 -27.53 2.53 -16.62
C LYS A 896 -26.96 1.99 -17.93
N TYR A 897 -26.59 0.71 -17.98
CA TYR A 897 -26.08 0.09 -19.20
C TYR A 897 -27.13 0.07 -20.32
N TRP A 898 -28.37 -0.28 -20.00
CA TRP A 898 -29.47 -0.26 -20.97
C TRP A 898 -29.71 1.14 -21.53
N LYS A 899 -29.83 2.14 -20.65
CA LYS A 899 -30.01 3.54 -21.05
C LYS A 899 -28.87 4.05 -21.93
N PHE A 900 -27.64 3.63 -21.65
CA PHE A 900 -26.49 4.00 -22.48
C PHE A 900 -26.55 3.35 -23.85
N LEU A 901 -26.81 2.04 -23.92
CA LEU A 901 -26.91 1.31 -25.19
C LEU A 901 -28.06 1.82 -26.07
N GLN A 902 -29.17 2.27 -25.48
CA GLN A 902 -30.26 2.92 -26.23
C GLN A 902 -29.87 4.27 -26.85
N LYS A 903 -28.94 5.00 -26.22
CA LYS A 903 -28.45 6.29 -26.70
C LYS A 903 -27.19 6.19 -27.56
N GLY A 904 -26.47 5.08 -27.41
CA GLY A 904 -25.14 4.87 -27.96
C GLY A 904 -25.17 4.47 -29.43
N SER A 905 -24.03 4.66 -30.08
CA SER A 905 -23.82 4.32 -31.49
C SER A 905 -23.58 2.84 -31.75
N TRP A 906 -23.60 1.94 -30.76
CA TRP A 906 -23.15 0.55 -30.96
C TRP A 906 -23.92 -0.18 -32.07
N SER A 907 -25.26 -0.10 -32.06
CA SER A 907 -26.09 -0.69 -33.12
C SER A 907 -25.82 -0.06 -34.49
N GLN A 908 -25.54 1.24 -34.54
CA GLN A 908 -25.16 1.94 -35.77
C GLN A 908 -23.76 1.50 -36.25
N MET A 909 -22.81 1.28 -35.34
CA MET A 909 -21.46 0.79 -35.63
C MET A 909 -21.51 -0.61 -36.25
N LEU A 910 -22.36 -1.50 -35.73
CA LEU A 910 -22.57 -2.84 -36.28
C LEU A 910 -23.35 -2.85 -37.60
N LEU A 911 -24.20 -1.85 -37.85
CA LEU A 911 -24.91 -1.70 -39.14
C LEU A 911 -23.98 -1.15 -40.23
N GLN A 912 -23.01 -0.30 -39.87
CA GLN A 912 -22.06 0.30 -40.80
C GLN A 912 -20.87 -0.62 -41.11
N LYS A 913 -20.42 -1.40 -40.12
CA LYS A 913 -19.29 -2.33 -40.25
C LYS A 913 -19.77 -3.74 -39.90
N SER A 914 -19.52 -4.70 -40.78
CA SER A 914 -19.86 -6.12 -40.53
C SER A 914 -19.14 -6.72 -39.31
N THR A 915 -17.96 -6.15 -38.96
CA THR A 915 -17.13 -6.45 -37.78
C THR A 915 -16.37 -5.19 -37.33
N LEU A 916 -16.15 -5.02 -36.01
CA LEU A 916 -15.33 -3.94 -35.44
C LEU A 916 -13.89 -4.39 -35.15
N SER A 917 -12.91 -3.48 -35.12
CA SER A 917 -11.57 -3.82 -34.61
C SER A 917 -11.59 -4.05 -33.11
N PHE A 918 -10.60 -4.77 -32.58
CA PHE A 918 -10.50 -5.03 -31.14
C PHE A 918 -10.34 -3.73 -30.36
N GLN A 919 -9.47 -2.84 -30.82
CA GLN A 919 -9.23 -1.55 -30.18
C GLN A 919 -10.47 -0.65 -30.19
N GLU A 920 -11.21 -0.58 -31.30
CA GLU A 920 -12.45 0.21 -31.40
C GLU A 920 -13.50 -0.26 -30.38
N ALA A 921 -13.69 -1.57 -30.27
CA ALA A 921 -14.61 -2.15 -29.31
C ALA A 921 -14.15 -1.93 -27.86
N TYR A 922 -12.85 -2.07 -27.58
CA TYR A 922 -12.29 -1.84 -26.26
C TYR A 922 -12.49 -0.39 -25.79
N LEU A 923 -12.16 0.59 -26.63
CA LEU A 923 -12.36 2.01 -26.31
C LEU A 923 -13.84 2.34 -26.08
N TYR A 924 -14.74 1.72 -26.84
CA TYR A 924 -16.18 1.89 -26.63
C TYR A 924 -16.63 1.45 -25.23
N PHE A 925 -16.21 0.27 -24.77
CA PHE A 925 -16.62 -0.27 -23.47
C PHE A 925 -15.86 0.36 -22.29
N THR A 926 -14.67 0.92 -22.51
CA THR A 926 -13.84 1.52 -21.45
C THR A 926 -13.94 3.05 -21.34
N GLY A 927 -14.57 3.72 -22.31
CA GLY A 927 -14.73 5.18 -22.36
C GLY A 927 -15.66 5.82 -21.29
N GLY A 928 -15.80 5.22 -20.11
CA GLY A 928 -16.52 5.77 -18.96
C GLY A 928 -18.04 5.55 -18.95
N ASN A 929 -18.60 5.03 -20.03
CA ASN A 929 -20.05 4.86 -20.18
C ASN A 929 -20.62 3.61 -19.49
N PHE A 930 -19.76 2.63 -19.20
CA PHE A 930 -20.11 1.39 -18.51
C PHE A 930 -19.46 1.38 -17.11
N PRO A 931 -20.06 2.08 -16.12
CA PRO A 931 -19.48 2.17 -14.79
C PRO A 931 -19.26 0.78 -14.19
N GLN A 932 -18.13 0.57 -13.51
CA GLN A 932 -17.75 -0.69 -12.84
C GLN A 932 -17.48 -1.89 -13.76
N LEU A 933 -17.48 -1.72 -15.10
CA LEU A 933 -16.94 -2.72 -16.01
C LEU A 933 -15.40 -2.72 -15.96
N GLY A 934 -14.80 -1.52 -15.95
CA GLY A 934 -13.35 -1.31 -15.83
C GLY A 934 -12.53 -1.79 -17.05
N PRO A 935 -11.21 -1.52 -17.08
CA PRO A 935 -10.34 -1.95 -18.17
C PRO A 935 -10.34 -3.46 -18.39
N LEU A 936 -10.11 -4.25 -17.33
CA LEU A 936 -10.08 -5.71 -17.41
C LEU A 936 -11.43 -6.31 -17.86
N GLY A 937 -12.54 -5.85 -17.27
CA GLY A 937 -13.88 -6.34 -17.67
C GLY A 937 -14.23 -5.94 -19.10
N GLY A 938 -13.78 -4.76 -19.55
CA GLY A 938 -13.90 -4.31 -20.93
C GLY A 938 -13.10 -5.19 -21.89
N TYR A 939 -11.82 -5.46 -21.58
CA TYR A 939 -10.96 -6.34 -22.38
C TYR A 939 -11.58 -7.73 -22.53
N LEU A 940 -12.01 -8.34 -21.42
CA LEU A 940 -12.60 -9.68 -21.43
C LEU A 940 -13.91 -9.71 -22.22
N LEU A 941 -14.75 -8.68 -22.10
CA LEU A 941 -15.97 -8.56 -22.90
C LEU A 941 -15.66 -8.49 -24.40
N VAL A 942 -14.65 -7.72 -24.80
CA VAL A 942 -14.24 -7.61 -26.21
C VAL A 942 -13.68 -8.93 -26.72
N ALA A 943 -12.88 -9.64 -25.92
CA ALA A 943 -12.44 -10.99 -26.25
C ALA A 943 -13.62 -11.95 -26.46
N ASP A 944 -14.66 -11.88 -25.61
CA ASP A 944 -15.87 -12.69 -25.80
C ASP A 944 -16.60 -12.34 -27.11
N LEU A 945 -16.63 -11.05 -27.48
CA LEU A 945 -17.21 -10.58 -28.73
C LEU A 945 -16.39 -11.04 -29.94
N THR A 946 -15.06 -11.11 -29.81
CA THR A 946 -14.17 -11.69 -30.82
C THR A 946 -14.49 -13.16 -31.05
N TYR A 947 -14.61 -13.96 -29.98
CA TYR A 947 -15.00 -15.38 -30.11
C TYR A 947 -16.40 -15.57 -30.72
N SER A 948 -17.29 -14.58 -30.59
CA SER A 948 -18.62 -14.60 -31.22
C SER A 948 -18.65 -14.07 -32.67
N GLY A 949 -17.51 -13.63 -33.21
CA GLY A 949 -17.40 -13.09 -34.58
C GLY A 949 -18.03 -11.70 -34.76
N VAL A 950 -18.20 -10.94 -33.68
CA VAL A 950 -18.68 -9.55 -33.71
C VAL A 950 -17.52 -8.57 -33.82
N VAL A 951 -16.39 -8.92 -33.20
CA VAL A 951 -15.15 -8.13 -33.18
C VAL A 951 -14.03 -8.95 -33.82
N GLN A 952 -13.08 -8.30 -34.49
CA GLN A 952 -11.91 -8.96 -35.06
C GLN A 952 -10.94 -9.39 -33.95
N PRO A 953 -10.17 -10.48 -34.13
CA PRO A 953 -9.05 -10.79 -33.25
C PRO A 953 -8.06 -9.62 -33.20
N PRO A 954 -7.48 -9.33 -32.02
CA PRO A 954 -6.53 -8.23 -31.91
C PRO A 954 -5.25 -8.54 -32.68
N THR A 955 -4.64 -7.51 -33.28
CA THR A 955 -3.26 -7.63 -33.78
C THR A 955 -2.26 -7.60 -32.63
N THR A 956 -1.03 -8.05 -32.88
CA THR A 956 0.07 -7.94 -31.91
C THR A 956 0.28 -6.48 -31.47
N ASP A 957 0.17 -5.54 -32.41
CA ASP A 957 0.30 -4.10 -32.13
C ASP A 957 -0.85 -3.60 -31.25
N GLU A 958 -2.09 -4.02 -31.53
CA GLU A 958 -3.24 -3.67 -30.69
C GLU A 958 -3.08 -4.20 -29.26
N ILE A 959 -2.57 -5.42 -29.07
CA ILE A 959 -2.26 -5.96 -27.74
C ILE A 959 -1.13 -5.17 -27.07
N GLY A 960 -0.06 -4.86 -27.80
CA GLY A 960 1.08 -4.10 -27.28
C GLY A 960 0.72 -2.68 -26.82
N VAL A 961 -0.32 -2.06 -27.39
CA VAL A 961 -0.84 -0.76 -26.94
C VAL A 961 -1.74 -0.88 -25.69
N LEU A 962 -2.35 -2.05 -25.48
CA LEU A 962 -3.30 -2.30 -24.37
C LEU A 962 -2.63 -2.79 -23.09
N ILE A 963 -1.47 -3.45 -23.19
CA ILE A 963 -0.59 -3.86 -22.09
C ILE A 963 0.27 -2.67 -21.68
#